data_AF-D3DCK2-F1
#
_entry.id   AF-D3DCK2-F1
#
_cell.length_a   1.000
_cell.length_b   1.000
_cell.length_c   1.000
_cell.angle_alpha   90.00
_cell.angle_beta   90.00
_cell.angle_gamma   90.00
#
_symmetry.space_group_name_H-M   'P 1'
#
loop_
_entity.id
_entity.type
_entity.pdbx_description
1 polymer ?
#
loop_
_entity_poly.entity_id
_entity_poly.type
_entity_poly.pdbx_seq_one_letter_code
_entity_poly.pdbx_strand_id
1 'polypeptide(L)'
;MRAALVDAGVSADGVDVVEGHGTGTRLGDPIELGALLGVYGRGRGSGRSLLVGSVKSNIGHTQAAAGVAGIVKVVEGLRRGVVAGSLHVGVPTSRVDWSVGGVEVVREAVPWPEVVGRVRRAGVSSFGMSGTNAHVILEEVPGSRVETPVRSAAPNAVSSDADADADADAMAVAVDAVDTDAEDITVPWVLSARSETALRAQARRLLSQLGDTADPPSVRDVGWSLAHGRAALEHRAVVVGEDRLRGLRALAQGQFDQDVVPGRSTGGDDRVVWVFPGQGAQWAGMGVELLESSAVFAERVAQCDRALRPFLGWSVVEVLRGAAGAPPLDRVDVVQCASWAVMVALAAVWESWGVLPDVLVGHSQGEIAAACVAGALSLDDAARVVAVRSQAIAQLLAGAGGMASVALPAAEVATRLAGQDGLVDVAAVNGPSATTVAGEPGALGAVLAGWELEGVRVRRLPVDYASHTAQVEHVRERLAEELAAVVARPPTVTMWSTVTARPVDPAVPLDGGYWYRNLRSTVRFGAVVEALVADGCRTFLEVGAHPVLTAAVAETAEAAGVDDALVVGSLRRGDGGLARLLTGAAQLWAHGTPVDWGPLVTGGRLVDLPTYPFEHRRYWPDPPATTGSGGGTGMEAPGTPGTDHPLLGAAVPLADTGGLLFGVTLSRDVTPWLAEHTVAGAALLPATAFLEMAVRAGVEAGCDQVAELILETPLVVPDRGGVHLQISVGPPGPAGTRAFAVYSRPGGPDETGGDRRRAADPGGRWTRHATGTLLAGGGHGAAARPSFDLAVWPPGGTQSVATDDLYSRLAASGVDYGPAFRAVRAVWRRGTELFAEVALPERLGARARRFGLHPVLLDAALHPMVLDPELGPRRLRPFSWSNVRVHATGVPALRVRLSPAGPDEVAIEVADATGQPVADARLTLRPAPTPTAVEPTPTVPAAVDPAREVPVQDAPGQPAAVDVQPGAGHPDVSSFALRLAGLPGPEQDRVLLDLVRAQAAAVLGHGENGVVSGDRSFRDLGFDSLSGVEFRNRLTAITGLRLPAALVFNQPTPRVLARYLRGELDPGRHGEHGALAELERLEVALAAAGPEVDGQVIAQRLQTLLWRWNDTRPGTAAASTAPAGTGGTDGGGHPAAAGDDFDAMSDDEMLEAIDRELGAF
;
A
#
# COMPACT_ATOMS: atom_id res chain seq x y z
N MET A 1 18.27 24.11 -8.41
CA MET A 1 19.58 24.09 -7.72
C MET A 1 19.87 25.40 -7.00
N ARG A 2 20.15 26.53 -7.68
CA ARG A 2 20.39 27.83 -7.00
C ARG A 2 19.25 28.26 -6.08
N ALA A 3 18.00 28.15 -6.53
CA ALA A 3 16.82 28.43 -5.70
C ALA A 3 16.80 27.57 -4.42
N ALA A 4 17.01 26.26 -4.54
CA ALA A 4 17.05 25.35 -3.39
C ALA A 4 18.19 25.68 -2.40
N LEU A 5 19.34 26.17 -2.88
CA LEU A 5 20.43 26.65 -2.01
C LEU A 5 20.04 27.92 -1.26
N VAL A 6 19.37 28.87 -1.94
CA VAL A 6 18.86 30.10 -1.33
C VAL A 6 17.80 29.77 -0.27
N ASP A 7 16.83 28.91 -0.61
CA ASP A 7 15.77 28.49 0.30
C ASP A 7 16.32 27.78 1.54
N ALA A 8 17.39 27.00 1.38
CA ALA A 8 18.07 26.33 2.48
C ALA A 8 19.03 27.24 3.27
N GLY A 9 19.33 28.45 2.78
CA GLY A 9 20.35 29.32 3.39
C GLY A 9 21.78 28.75 3.31
N VAL A 10 22.07 27.89 2.31
CA VAL A 10 23.34 27.17 2.18
C VAL A 10 24.10 27.65 0.94
N SER A 11 25.40 27.91 1.09
CA SER A 11 26.29 28.23 -0.04
C SER A 11 26.61 26.99 -0.87
N ALA A 12 26.95 27.15 -2.16
CA ALA A 12 27.19 26.02 -3.07
C ALA A 12 28.43 25.17 -2.68
N ASP A 13 29.45 25.76 -2.08
CA ASP A 13 30.61 25.07 -1.49
C ASP A 13 30.27 24.39 -0.15
N GLY A 14 29.12 24.74 0.42
CA GLY A 14 28.48 24.17 1.60
C GLY A 14 27.94 22.74 1.43
N VAL A 15 27.84 22.24 0.19
CA VAL A 15 27.31 20.91 -0.16
C VAL A 15 28.44 19.97 -0.56
N ASP A 16 28.48 18.77 0.02
CA ASP A 16 29.59 17.80 -0.21
C ASP A 16 29.30 16.86 -1.36
N VAL A 17 28.05 16.39 -1.42
CA VAL A 17 27.61 15.34 -2.33
C VAL A 17 26.38 15.81 -3.10
N VAL A 18 26.27 15.46 -4.39
CA VAL A 18 24.99 15.50 -5.10
C VAL A 18 24.65 14.11 -5.61
N GLU A 19 23.52 13.61 -5.13
CA GLU A 19 22.83 12.47 -5.73
C GLU A 19 22.09 12.96 -6.98
N GLY A 20 22.69 12.70 -8.14
CA GLY A 20 22.21 13.12 -9.44
C GLY A 20 21.02 12.31 -9.93
N HIS A 21 20.27 12.90 -10.86
CA HIS A 21 19.26 12.20 -11.62
C HIS A 21 19.87 11.05 -12.40
N GLY A 22 21.02 11.24 -13.07
CA GLY A 22 21.96 10.18 -13.45
C GLY A 22 21.33 8.98 -14.16
N THR A 23 20.63 9.24 -15.26
CA THR A 23 19.85 8.23 -15.99
C THR A 23 20.66 7.36 -16.94
N GLY A 24 21.91 7.72 -17.20
CA GLY A 24 22.73 7.13 -18.25
C GLY A 24 22.33 7.59 -19.65
N THR A 25 21.55 8.67 -19.79
CA THR A 25 21.10 9.14 -21.12
C THR A 25 22.20 9.96 -21.80
N ARG A 26 22.41 9.75 -23.10
CA ARG A 26 23.45 10.44 -23.88
C ARG A 26 23.28 11.97 -23.94
N LEU A 27 22.07 12.46 -23.70
CA LEU A 27 21.71 13.87 -23.74
C LEU A 27 21.49 14.46 -22.34
N GLY A 28 20.71 13.78 -21.49
CA GLY A 28 20.33 14.30 -20.18
C GLY A 28 21.50 14.38 -19.21
N ASP A 29 22.32 13.34 -19.14
CA ASP A 29 23.43 13.29 -18.18
C ASP A 29 24.48 14.41 -18.43
N PRO A 30 24.90 14.72 -19.68
CA PRO A 30 25.74 15.90 -19.94
C PRO A 30 25.11 17.23 -19.52
N ILE A 31 23.80 17.41 -19.71
CA ILE A 31 23.08 18.64 -19.31
C ILE A 31 23.08 18.77 -17.79
N GLU A 32 22.81 17.68 -17.06
CA GLU A 32 22.85 17.65 -15.60
C GLU A 32 24.25 17.96 -15.08
N LEU A 33 25.28 17.26 -15.57
CA LEU A 33 26.66 17.46 -15.14
C LEU A 33 27.15 18.88 -15.44
N GLY A 34 26.77 19.45 -16.59
CA GLY A 34 27.04 20.85 -16.92
C GLY A 34 26.41 21.82 -15.92
N ALA A 35 25.16 21.57 -15.50
CA ALA A 35 24.49 22.38 -14.48
C ALA A 35 25.18 22.26 -13.11
N LEU A 36 25.62 21.05 -12.72
CA LEU A 36 26.36 20.83 -11.47
C LEU A 36 27.72 21.55 -11.48
N LEU A 37 28.49 21.45 -12.57
CA LEU A 37 29.74 22.21 -12.73
C LEU A 37 29.52 23.72 -12.64
N GLY A 38 28.47 24.23 -13.29
CA GLY A 38 28.15 25.66 -13.31
C GLY A 38 27.63 26.25 -12.00
N VAL A 39 27.03 25.43 -11.13
CA VAL A 39 26.48 25.87 -9.83
C VAL A 39 27.39 25.49 -8.67
N TYR A 40 27.73 24.20 -8.55
CA TYR A 40 28.47 23.65 -7.43
C TYR A 40 29.98 23.55 -7.68
N GLY A 41 30.43 23.47 -8.94
CA GLY A 41 31.84 23.29 -9.28
C GLY A 41 32.71 24.54 -9.13
N ARG A 42 32.12 25.72 -8.93
CA ARG A 42 32.83 27.00 -8.81
C ARG A 42 33.23 27.31 -7.36
N GLY A 43 34.40 27.92 -7.16
CA GLY A 43 34.84 28.44 -5.85
C GLY A 43 35.31 27.37 -4.85
N ARG A 44 35.57 26.13 -5.30
CA ARG A 44 36.09 25.05 -4.46
C ARG A 44 37.63 25.10 -4.38
N GLY A 45 38.18 24.98 -3.18
CA GLY A 45 39.63 24.88 -2.94
C GLY A 45 40.23 23.57 -3.46
N SER A 46 41.56 23.51 -3.58
CA SER A 46 42.28 22.30 -4.02
C SER A 46 41.92 21.10 -3.13
N GLY A 47 41.47 20.01 -3.75
CA GLY A 47 41.08 18.76 -3.05
C GLY A 47 39.65 18.72 -2.49
N ARG A 48 38.78 19.71 -2.76
CA ARG A 48 37.38 19.75 -2.27
C ARG A 48 36.32 19.63 -3.36
N SER A 49 36.47 18.65 -4.25
CA SER A 49 35.49 18.37 -5.32
C SER A 49 34.09 18.04 -4.76
N LEU A 50 33.05 18.42 -5.50
CA LEU A 50 31.69 17.92 -5.28
C LEU A 50 31.66 16.46 -5.70
N LEU A 51 31.27 15.58 -4.78
CA LEU A 51 31.09 14.17 -5.07
C LEU A 51 29.72 13.96 -5.72
N VAL A 52 29.65 13.28 -6.85
CA VAL A 52 28.40 13.03 -7.58
C VAL A 52 28.19 11.53 -7.76
N GLY A 53 26.97 11.06 -7.50
CA GLY A 53 26.58 9.69 -7.77
C GLY A 53 25.12 9.54 -8.16
N SER A 54 24.70 8.33 -8.52
CA SER A 54 23.28 8.03 -8.74
C SER A 54 22.91 6.61 -8.33
N VAL A 55 21.88 6.47 -7.49
CA VAL A 55 21.27 5.22 -7.01
C VAL A 55 20.71 4.40 -8.17
N LYS A 56 20.35 5.06 -9.28
CA LYS A 56 19.82 4.37 -10.47
C LYS A 56 20.84 3.47 -11.13
N SER A 57 22.12 3.73 -10.91
CA SER A 57 23.18 2.82 -11.31
C SER A 57 23.17 1.51 -10.49
N ASN A 58 22.64 1.53 -9.27
CA ASN A 58 22.59 0.38 -8.36
C ASN A 58 21.30 -0.44 -8.50
N ILE A 59 20.14 0.24 -8.63
CA ILE A 59 18.81 -0.41 -8.59
C ILE A 59 17.99 -0.23 -9.86
N GLY A 60 18.54 0.41 -10.90
CA GLY A 60 17.81 0.82 -12.09
C GLY A 60 16.96 2.07 -11.86
N HIS A 61 16.37 2.60 -12.94
CA HIS A 61 15.53 3.80 -12.85
C HIS A 61 14.12 3.45 -12.38
N THR A 62 13.81 3.74 -11.13
CA THR A 62 12.50 3.49 -10.48
C THR A 62 11.41 4.51 -10.86
N GLN A 63 11.53 5.11 -12.05
CA GLN A 63 10.63 6.13 -12.60
C GLN A 63 10.22 7.20 -11.57
N ALA A 64 8.94 7.28 -11.21
CA ALA A 64 8.42 8.28 -10.27
C ALA A 64 9.04 8.18 -8.86
N ALA A 65 9.51 6.99 -8.45
CA ALA A 65 10.15 6.79 -7.15
C ALA A 65 11.65 7.14 -7.15
N ALA A 66 12.21 7.59 -8.28
CA ALA A 66 13.63 7.88 -8.44
C ALA A 66 14.15 8.92 -7.44
N GLY A 67 13.41 9.99 -7.19
CA GLY A 67 13.81 11.05 -6.26
C GLY A 67 13.88 10.54 -4.82
N VAL A 68 12.86 9.80 -4.37
CA VAL A 68 12.82 9.23 -3.02
C VAL A 68 13.90 8.17 -2.83
N ALA A 69 14.18 7.34 -3.85
CA ALA A 69 15.30 6.40 -3.80
C ALA A 69 16.65 7.12 -3.61
N GLY A 70 16.83 8.27 -4.26
CA GLY A 70 18.00 9.14 -4.05
C GLY A 70 18.07 9.71 -2.63
N ILE A 71 16.94 10.18 -2.10
CA ILE A 71 16.85 10.64 -0.69
C ILE A 71 17.25 9.52 0.27
N VAL A 72 16.71 8.30 0.11
CA VAL A 72 17.04 7.16 0.96
C VAL A 72 18.54 6.85 0.93
N LYS A 73 19.16 6.81 -0.26
CA LYS A 73 20.60 6.61 -0.40
C LYS A 73 21.40 7.69 0.34
N VAL A 74 21.00 8.96 0.21
CA VAL A 74 21.69 10.08 0.88
C VAL A 74 21.52 10.04 2.39
N VAL A 75 20.31 9.78 2.90
CA VAL A 75 20.05 9.66 4.35
C VAL A 75 20.87 8.54 4.97
N GLU A 76 20.95 7.37 4.32
CA GLU A 76 21.80 6.27 4.79
C GLU A 76 23.29 6.62 4.71
N GLY A 77 23.71 7.38 3.69
CA GLY A 77 25.08 7.87 3.58
C GLY A 77 25.46 8.87 4.68
N LEU A 78 24.57 9.81 5.01
CA LEU A 78 24.76 10.77 6.11
C LEU A 78 24.88 10.04 7.45
N ARG A 79 23.97 9.07 7.72
CA ARG A 79 23.97 8.25 8.95
C ARG A 79 25.26 7.46 9.14
N ARG A 80 25.80 6.89 8.05
CA ARG A 80 26.97 6.02 8.09
C ARG A 80 28.29 6.76 7.86
N GLY A 81 28.24 8.04 7.48
CA GLY A 81 29.41 8.81 7.09
C GLY A 81 30.12 8.27 5.84
N VAL A 82 29.36 7.70 4.90
CA VAL A 82 29.90 7.08 3.68
C VAL A 82 29.11 7.52 2.47
N VAL A 83 29.80 7.89 1.39
CA VAL A 83 29.19 8.16 0.08
C VAL A 83 29.26 6.88 -0.74
N ALA A 84 28.10 6.30 -1.06
CA ALA A 84 28.03 5.05 -1.81
C ALA A 84 28.42 5.25 -3.29
N GLY A 85 29.25 4.33 -3.80
CA GLY A 85 29.71 4.33 -5.19
C GLY A 85 28.60 4.07 -6.21
N SER A 86 28.70 4.74 -7.36
CA SER A 86 27.86 4.49 -8.52
C SER A 86 28.42 3.35 -9.35
N LEU A 87 27.59 2.36 -9.65
CA LEU A 87 27.99 1.20 -10.45
C LEU A 87 28.01 1.54 -11.94
N HIS A 88 28.68 0.70 -12.74
CA HIS A 88 28.73 0.83 -14.20
C HIS A 88 29.38 2.15 -14.72
N VAL A 89 30.16 2.84 -13.88
CA VAL A 89 30.91 4.04 -14.26
C VAL A 89 32.33 3.64 -14.66
N GLY A 90 32.58 3.52 -15.97
CA GLY A 90 33.91 3.27 -16.53
C GLY A 90 34.65 4.55 -16.89
N VAL A 91 34.49 5.00 -18.14
CA VAL A 91 35.13 6.22 -18.67
C VAL A 91 34.17 7.42 -18.51
N PRO A 92 34.63 8.58 -17.99
CA PRO A 92 33.82 9.79 -17.94
C PRO A 92 33.34 10.22 -19.34
N THR A 93 32.15 10.82 -19.42
CA THR A 93 31.63 11.31 -20.70
C THR A 93 32.52 12.40 -21.29
N SER A 94 32.83 12.31 -22.58
CA SER A 94 33.58 13.34 -23.32
C SER A 94 32.73 14.55 -23.71
N ARG A 95 31.42 14.53 -23.41
CA ARG A 95 30.47 15.62 -23.73
C ARG A 95 30.43 16.73 -22.67
N VAL A 96 31.29 16.66 -21.66
CA VAL A 96 31.42 17.64 -20.59
C VAL A 96 32.89 17.95 -20.41
N ASP A 97 33.22 19.22 -20.23
CA ASP A 97 34.58 19.66 -19.92
C ASP A 97 34.87 19.50 -18.42
N TRP A 98 35.56 18.44 -18.07
CA TRP A 98 35.96 18.13 -16.70
C TRP A 98 37.10 19.01 -16.19
N SER A 99 37.81 19.74 -17.06
CA SER A 99 38.91 20.62 -16.64
C SER A 99 38.42 21.90 -15.95
N VAL A 100 37.13 22.22 -16.10
CA VAL A 100 36.54 23.51 -15.72
C VAL A 100 35.92 23.51 -14.32
N GLY A 101 35.88 22.39 -13.59
CA GLY A 101 35.26 22.43 -12.25
C GLY A 101 35.53 21.24 -11.34
N GLY A 102 35.47 21.53 -10.03
CA GLY A 102 35.66 20.55 -8.96
C GLY A 102 34.42 19.68 -8.77
N VAL A 103 34.11 18.81 -9.73
CA VAL A 103 33.05 17.78 -9.65
C VAL A 103 33.67 16.42 -9.97
N GLU A 104 33.39 15.42 -9.14
CA GLU A 104 33.95 14.07 -9.26
C GLU A 104 32.85 13.02 -9.15
N VAL A 105 32.81 12.07 -10.08
CA VAL A 105 31.85 10.96 -10.03
C VAL A 105 32.36 9.85 -9.13
N VAL A 106 31.61 9.53 -8.08
CA VAL A 106 31.96 8.52 -7.09
C VAL A 106 31.75 7.12 -7.67
N ARG A 107 32.83 6.36 -7.84
CA ARG A 107 32.83 5.01 -8.42
C ARG A 107 32.86 3.89 -7.36
N GLU A 108 33.44 4.19 -6.22
CA GLU A 108 33.59 3.27 -5.09
C GLU A 108 33.07 3.94 -3.82
N ALA A 109 32.75 3.17 -2.78
CA ALA A 109 32.33 3.75 -1.51
C ALA A 109 33.49 4.52 -0.88
N VAL A 110 33.28 5.80 -0.57
CA VAL A 110 34.29 6.67 0.05
C VAL A 110 33.78 7.26 1.36
N PRO A 111 34.66 7.55 2.33
CA PRO A 111 34.28 8.31 3.52
C PRO A 111 33.66 9.66 3.12
N TRP A 112 32.65 10.09 3.87
CA TRP A 112 32.07 11.41 3.66
C TRP A 112 33.09 12.50 3.99
N PRO A 113 33.29 13.52 3.13
CA PRO A 113 34.25 14.59 3.39
C PRO A 113 33.98 15.30 4.73
N GLU A 114 34.93 15.28 5.65
CA GLU A 114 34.80 15.96 6.94
C GLU A 114 35.39 17.37 6.90
N VAL A 115 34.61 18.35 7.34
CA VAL A 115 35.07 19.74 7.50
C VAL A 115 34.78 20.18 8.93
N VAL A 116 35.83 20.57 9.66
CA VAL A 116 35.73 21.00 11.06
C VAL A 116 34.71 22.14 11.19
N GLY A 117 33.77 21.99 12.13
CA GLY A 117 32.73 22.97 12.41
C GLY A 117 31.56 23.00 11.40
N ARG A 118 31.47 22.03 10.46
CA ARG A 118 30.39 21.96 9.47
C ARG A 118 29.74 20.58 9.44
N VAL A 119 28.41 20.57 9.42
CA VAL A 119 27.61 19.35 9.22
C VAL A 119 27.72 18.82 7.79
N ARG A 120 27.65 17.50 7.62
CA ARG A 120 27.58 16.83 6.31
C ARG A 120 26.33 17.25 5.55
N ARG A 121 26.47 17.62 4.27
CA ARG A 121 25.34 18.06 3.43
C ARG A 121 25.35 17.48 2.03
N ALA A 122 24.16 17.21 1.50
CA ALA A 122 23.99 16.70 0.15
C ALA A 122 22.81 17.32 -0.60
N GLY A 123 22.93 17.43 -1.92
CA GLY A 123 21.81 17.70 -2.81
C GLY A 123 21.25 16.41 -3.42
N VAL A 124 19.95 16.36 -3.69
CA VAL A 124 19.29 15.27 -4.44
C VAL A 124 18.55 15.85 -5.62
N SER A 125 18.85 15.38 -6.83
CA SER A 125 18.23 15.78 -8.09
C SER A 125 17.32 14.69 -8.65
N SER A 126 16.12 15.08 -9.11
CA SER A 126 15.24 14.19 -9.86
C SER A 126 14.48 14.96 -10.95
N PHE A 127 14.59 14.49 -12.20
CA PHE A 127 14.01 15.15 -13.36
C PHE A 127 12.96 14.25 -14.02
N GLY A 128 11.77 14.80 -14.26
CA GLY A 128 10.72 14.13 -15.02
C GLY A 128 10.96 14.28 -16.52
N MET A 129 10.51 13.31 -17.31
CA MET A 129 10.66 13.33 -18.78
C MET A 129 10.01 14.58 -19.42
N SER A 130 9.00 15.18 -18.79
CA SER A 130 8.35 16.42 -19.23
C SER A 130 9.19 17.69 -18.99
N GLY A 131 10.35 17.59 -18.35
CA GLY A 131 11.17 18.73 -17.93
C GLY A 131 10.87 19.25 -16.51
N THR A 132 10.02 18.56 -15.74
CA THR A 132 9.75 18.91 -14.34
C THR A 132 10.93 18.52 -13.46
N ASN A 133 11.61 19.50 -12.84
CA ASN A 133 12.84 19.28 -12.09
C ASN A 133 12.65 19.53 -10.59
N ALA A 134 13.06 18.58 -9.76
CA ALA A 134 13.13 18.73 -8.30
C ALA A 134 14.58 18.66 -7.82
N HIS A 135 14.96 19.55 -6.90
CA HIS A 135 16.25 19.52 -6.23
C HIS A 135 16.09 19.88 -4.76
N VAL A 136 16.56 19.01 -3.86
CA VAL A 136 16.44 19.17 -2.40
C VAL A 136 17.82 19.14 -1.76
N ILE A 137 18.01 19.94 -0.70
CA ILE A 137 19.20 19.91 0.15
C ILE A 137 18.88 19.15 1.43
N LEU A 138 19.75 18.21 1.81
CA LEU A 138 19.68 17.40 3.02
C LEU A 138 20.93 17.65 3.86
N GLU A 139 20.78 17.69 5.17
CA GLU A 139 21.89 17.81 6.12
C GLU A 139 21.76 16.79 7.25
N GLU A 140 22.89 16.41 7.85
CA GLU A 140 22.89 15.57 9.05
C GLU A 140 22.35 16.33 10.28
N VAL A 141 21.81 15.59 11.25
CA VAL A 141 21.37 16.17 12.52
C VAL A 141 22.61 16.53 13.36
N PRO A 142 22.74 17.78 13.87
CA PRO A 142 23.86 18.17 14.72
C PRO A 142 24.01 17.23 15.95
N GLY A 143 25.23 16.76 16.22
CA GLY A 143 25.52 15.88 17.36
C GLY A 143 25.20 14.38 17.16
N SER A 144 24.71 13.97 15.98
CA SER A 144 24.33 12.57 15.68
C SER A 144 25.48 11.64 15.29
N ARG A 145 26.73 11.95 15.63
CA ARG A 145 27.88 11.09 15.32
C ARG A 145 27.77 9.77 16.08
N VAL A 146 27.22 8.76 15.42
CA VAL A 146 27.33 7.38 15.86
C VAL A 146 28.76 6.94 15.56
N GLU A 147 29.59 6.82 16.59
CA GLU A 147 30.88 6.14 16.48
C GLU A 147 30.61 4.69 16.06
N THR A 148 30.71 4.42 14.76
CA THR A 148 30.67 3.04 14.26
C THR A 148 32.11 2.55 14.25
N PRO A 149 32.48 1.47 14.95
CA PRO A 149 33.85 0.98 14.93
C PRO A 149 34.15 0.43 13.54
N VAL A 150 34.86 1.20 12.73
CA VAL A 150 35.46 0.70 11.49
C VAL A 150 36.54 -0.30 11.90
N ARG A 151 36.30 -1.59 11.65
CA ARG A 151 37.33 -2.63 11.75
C ARG A 151 38.44 -2.32 10.75
N SER A 152 39.47 -1.62 11.21
CA SER A 152 40.76 -1.53 10.53
C SER A 152 41.48 -2.88 10.66
N ALA A 153 41.93 -3.42 9.54
CA ALA A 153 42.79 -4.60 9.49
C ALA A 153 44.26 -4.19 9.65
N ALA A 154 44.94 -4.87 10.59
CA ALA A 154 46.40 -5.03 10.79
C ALA A 154 47.10 -4.03 11.78
N PRO A 155 48.30 -4.39 12.31
CA PRO A 155 48.53 -5.39 13.37
C PRO A 155 49.29 -4.82 14.60
N ASN A 156 49.24 -5.56 15.72
CA ASN A 156 49.93 -5.37 17.01
C ASN A 156 51.20 -4.50 17.04
N ALA A 157 51.25 -3.53 17.96
CA ALA A 157 52.46 -3.16 18.68
C ALA A 157 52.11 -2.73 20.12
N VAL A 158 52.96 -3.18 21.05
CA VAL A 158 52.84 -3.15 22.51
C VAL A 158 53.50 -1.88 23.08
N SER A 159 53.16 -1.56 24.33
CA SER A 159 53.85 -0.72 25.33
C SER A 159 53.37 0.73 25.43
N SER A 160 53.30 1.38 26.59
CA SER A 160 53.38 1.05 28.03
C SER A 160 53.36 2.40 28.76
N ASP A 161 52.67 2.49 29.90
CA ASP A 161 52.92 3.40 31.05
C ASP A 161 52.90 4.93 30.79
N ALA A 162 52.59 5.84 31.71
CA ALA A 162 51.92 5.90 33.01
C ALA A 162 51.87 7.41 33.38
N ASP A 163 51.03 7.75 34.37
CA ASP A 163 51.05 8.95 35.22
C ASP A 163 50.60 10.29 34.59
N ALA A 164 49.52 10.96 35.02
CA ALA A 164 48.98 11.37 36.34
C ALA A 164 49.26 12.86 36.65
N ASP A 165 48.24 13.47 37.28
CA ASP A 165 48.14 14.79 37.92
C ASP A 165 47.88 16.03 37.03
N ALA A 166 47.09 17.04 37.42
CA ALA A 166 46.00 17.21 38.40
C ALA A 166 45.53 18.69 38.27
N ASP A 167 44.27 18.93 38.65
CA ASP A 167 43.66 20.21 39.10
C ASP A 167 43.40 21.35 38.09
N ALA A 168 42.30 22.12 38.16
CA ALA A 168 40.99 22.02 38.80
C ALA A 168 40.15 23.23 38.32
N ASP A 169 38.84 23.12 38.49
CA ASP A 169 37.87 24.19 38.76
C ASP A 169 37.17 24.94 37.60
N ALA A 170 35.95 24.47 37.26
CA ALA A 170 34.75 25.31 37.10
C ALA A 170 33.46 24.46 37.00
N MET A 171 32.76 24.45 38.13
CA MET A 171 31.48 23.84 38.49
C MET A 171 30.29 24.16 37.55
N ALA A 172 29.70 23.11 36.96
CA ALA A 172 28.30 23.06 36.52
C ALA A 172 27.77 21.63 36.69
N VAL A 173 26.71 21.51 37.50
CA VAL A 173 26.18 20.29 38.10
C VAL A 173 25.67 19.31 37.04
N ALA A 174 26.48 18.30 36.73
CA ALA A 174 26.06 17.06 36.10
C ALA A 174 25.62 16.10 37.21
N VAL A 175 24.42 15.53 37.04
CA VAL A 175 23.94 14.43 37.87
C VAL A 175 24.72 13.21 37.42
N ASP A 176 25.72 12.81 38.21
CA ASP A 176 26.53 11.62 37.93
C ASP A 176 25.61 10.41 37.80
N ALA A 177 25.75 9.74 36.66
CA ALA A 177 25.28 8.39 36.43
C ALA A 177 25.99 7.49 37.43
N VAL A 178 25.27 7.14 38.50
CA VAL A 178 25.65 6.01 39.34
C VAL A 178 25.49 4.78 38.45
N ASP A 179 26.62 4.14 38.22
CA ASP A 179 26.77 2.79 37.70
C ASP A 179 25.94 1.84 38.59
N THR A 180 24.70 1.52 38.18
CA THR A 180 23.85 0.50 38.80
C THR A 180 23.48 -0.56 37.77
N ASP A 181 24.34 -1.58 37.68
CA ASP A 181 24.07 -2.90 37.07
C ASP A 181 22.96 -3.69 37.82
N ALA A 182 21.90 -3.02 38.33
CA ALA A 182 20.88 -3.62 39.20
C ALA A 182 19.41 -3.25 38.90
N GLU A 183 19.05 -2.50 37.85
CA GLU A 183 17.64 -2.08 37.63
C GLU A 183 17.12 -2.25 36.17
N ASP A 184 17.20 -3.47 35.63
CA ASP A 184 16.68 -3.83 34.29
C ASP A 184 15.34 -4.62 34.33
N ILE A 185 14.67 -4.66 35.47
CA ILE A 185 13.55 -5.59 35.77
C ILE A 185 12.19 -5.10 35.21
N THR A 186 12.07 -3.85 34.76
CA THR A 186 10.75 -3.19 34.64
C THR A 186 10.48 -2.51 33.31
N VAL A 187 11.17 -2.91 32.23
CA VAL A 187 10.90 -2.41 30.88
C VAL A 187 9.94 -3.34 30.12
N PRO A 188 8.78 -2.87 29.65
CA PRO A 188 7.84 -3.67 28.86
C PRO A 188 8.26 -3.77 27.39
N TRP A 189 8.15 -4.97 26.80
CA TRP A 189 8.25 -5.13 25.34
C TRP A 189 6.86 -5.25 24.74
N VAL A 190 6.43 -4.18 24.07
CA VAL A 190 5.11 -4.09 23.45
C VAL A 190 5.15 -4.55 21.99
N LEU A 191 4.25 -5.45 21.61
CA LEU A 191 4.13 -5.96 20.26
C LEU A 191 2.69 -5.82 19.79
N SER A 192 2.51 -5.49 18.50
CA SER A 192 1.19 -5.52 17.89
C SER A 192 1.23 -5.93 16.42
N ALA A 193 0.12 -6.47 15.93
CA ALA A 193 -0.08 -6.82 14.52
C ALA A 193 -1.55 -6.79 14.08
N ARG A 194 -1.79 -6.83 12.76
CA ARG A 194 -3.15 -6.90 12.18
C ARG A 194 -3.82 -8.28 12.35
N SER A 195 -3.04 -9.31 12.65
CA SER A 195 -3.54 -10.67 12.88
C SER A 195 -2.73 -11.35 13.97
N GLU A 196 -3.31 -12.34 14.64
CA GLU A 196 -2.60 -13.17 15.61
C GLU A 196 -1.39 -13.87 14.98
N THR A 197 -1.54 -14.37 13.74
CA THR A 197 -0.45 -14.99 12.98
C THR A 197 0.71 -14.03 12.74
N ALA A 198 0.42 -12.78 12.39
CA ALA A 198 1.43 -11.75 12.20
C ALA A 198 2.09 -11.34 13.53
N LEU A 199 1.35 -11.31 14.64
CA LEU A 199 1.90 -11.05 15.98
C LEU A 199 2.92 -12.14 16.38
N ARG A 200 2.56 -13.41 16.19
CA ARG A 200 3.45 -14.56 16.42
C ARG A 200 4.66 -14.52 15.48
N ALA A 201 4.48 -14.10 14.22
CA ALA A 201 5.58 -13.93 13.27
C ALA A 201 6.52 -12.79 13.67
N GLN A 202 5.99 -11.69 14.23
CA GLN A 202 6.79 -10.58 14.72
C GLN A 202 7.65 -11.02 15.91
N ALA A 203 7.06 -11.75 16.85
CA ALA A 203 7.79 -12.33 17.98
C ALA A 203 8.93 -13.24 17.52
N ARG A 204 8.70 -14.10 16.51
CA ARG A 204 9.75 -14.96 15.92
C ARG A 204 10.89 -14.17 15.27
N ARG A 205 10.57 -13.12 14.50
CA ARG A 205 11.59 -12.27 13.86
C ARG A 205 12.44 -11.53 14.89
N LEU A 206 11.79 -10.98 15.92
CA LEU A 206 12.47 -10.28 17.01
C LEU A 206 13.39 -11.24 17.78
N LEU A 207 12.90 -12.44 18.11
CA LEU A 207 13.68 -13.46 18.79
C LEU A 207 14.93 -13.89 17.98
N SER A 208 14.80 -14.08 16.66
CA SER A 208 15.94 -14.42 15.80
C SER A 208 16.98 -13.31 15.82
N GLN A 209 16.56 -12.05 15.61
CA GLN A 209 17.52 -10.94 15.57
C GLN A 209 18.25 -10.75 16.90
N LEU A 210 17.56 -10.87 18.03
CA LEU A 210 18.16 -10.71 19.36
C LEU A 210 19.02 -11.92 19.77
N GLY A 211 18.73 -13.12 19.24
CA GLY A 211 19.49 -14.34 19.53
C GLY A 211 20.76 -14.51 18.71
N ASP A 212 20.83 -13.91 17.51
CA ASP A 212 21.91 -14.10 16.54
C ASP A 212 23.03 -13.03 16.62
N THR A 213 22.86 -12.00 17.45
CA THR A 213 23.83 -10.90 17.60
C THR A 213 24.85 -11.15 18.71
N ALA A 214 26.15 -10.99 18.40
CA ALA A 214 27.23 -11.09 19.39
C ALA A 214 27.20 -9.96 20.44
N ASP A 215 26.53 -8.85 20.12
CA ASP A 215 26.32 -7.70 20.99
C ASP A 215 24.86 -7.22 20.80
N PRO A 216 23.88 -7.83 21.49
CA PRO A 216 22.48 -7.46 21.36
C PRO A 216 22.22 -6.07 21.96
N PRO A 217 21.26 -5.30 21.41
CA PRO A 217 20.87 -4.02 22.01
C PRO A 217 20.34 -4.23 23.44
N SER A 218 20.48 -3.20 24.28
CA SER A 218 19.99 -3.26 25.67
C SER A 218 18.48 -3.52 25.74
N VAL A 219 18.01 -4.14 26.82
CA VAL A 219 16.57 -4.40 27.05
C VAL A 219 15.76 -3.13 26.95
N ARG A 220 16.31 -2.03 27.48
CA ARG A 220 15.73 -0.69 27.45
C ARG A 220 15.63 -0.11 26.04
N ASP A 221 16.67 -0.24 25.21
CA ASP A 221 16.64 0.23 23.82
C ASP A 221 15.60 -0.54 22.98
N VAL A 222 15.49 -1.85 23.19
CA VAL A 222 14.46 -2.68 22.55
C VAL A 222 13.06 -2.22 22.98
N GLY A 223 12.83 -2.06 24.28
CA GLY A 223 11.54 -1.58 24.82
C GLY A 223 11.17 -0.19 24.28
N TRP A 224 12.14 0.74 24.27
CA TRP A 224 11.95 2.09 23.73
C TRP A 224 11.56 2.07 22.25
N SER A 225 12.27 1.26 21.46
CA SER A 225 12.06 1.15 20.01
C SER A 225 10.72 0.51 19.65
N LEU A 226 10.28 -0.45 20.47
CA LEU A 226 8.96 -1.07 20.33
C LEU A 226 7.83 -0.11 20.72
N ALA A 227 8.01 0.67 21.80
CA ALA A 227 7.01 1.62 22.28
C ALA A 227 6.81 2.83 21.34
N HIS A 228 7.89 3.40 20.81
CA HIS A 228 7.85 4.65 20.06
C HIS A 228 8.02 4.48 18.54
N GLY A 229 8.66 3.40 18.11
CA GLY A 229 8.98 3.15 16.70
C GLY A 229 7.97 2.29 15.95
N ARG A 230 6.85 1.90 16.58
CA ARG A 230 5.86 0.97 16.03
C ARG A 230 4.43 1.48 16.25
N ALA A 231 3.56 1.24 15.27
CA ALA A 231 2.14 1.50 15.42
C ALA A 231 1.48 0.48 16.35
N ALA A 232 0.45 0.89 17.09
CA ALA A 232 -0.38 -0.01 17.91
C ALA A 232 -1.56 -0.56 17.09
N LEU A 233 -1.48 -1.84 16.69
CA LEU A 233 -2.47 -2.56 15.89
C LEU A 233 -3.42 -3.40 16.78
N GLU A 234 -4.38 -4.10 16.19
CA GLU A 234 -5.49 -4.74 16.92
C GLU A 234 -5.04 -5.93 17.79
N HIS A 235 -4.22 -6.83 17.26
CA HIS A 235 -3.69 -7.96 18.04
C HIS A 235 -2.45 -7.51 18.78
N ARG A 236 -2.50 -7.55 20.11
CA ARG A 236 -1.48 -6.96 20.98
C ARG A 236 -0.94 -8.01 21.94
N ALA A 237 0.33 -7.85 22.31
CA ALA A 237 0.91 -8.56 23.44
C ALA A 237 1.97 -7.69 24.10
N VAL A 238 2.10 -7.79 25.41
CA VAL A 238 3.18 -7.15 26.17
C VAL A 238 3.94 -8.22 26.94
N VAL A 239 5.26 -8.22 26.83
CA VAL A 239 6.14 -9.06 27.65
C VAL A 239 6.67 -8.23 28.81
N VAL A 240 6.36 -8.65 30.05
CA VAL A 240 6.64 -7.87 31.28
C VAL A 240 7.60 -8.56 32.26
N GLY A 241 7.92 -9.85 32.06
CA GLY A 241 8.80 -10.60 32.95
C GLY A 241 10.29 -10.35 32.73
N GLU A 242 11.11 -10.77 33.69
CA GLU A 242 12.58 -10.60 33.67
C GLU A 242 13.25 -11.26 32.46
N ASP A 243 12.86 -12.48 32.11
CA ASP A 243 13.32 -13.19 30.91
C ASP A 243 12.39 -12.91 29.71
N ARG A 244 12.60 -11.74 29.09
CA ARG A 244 11.81 -11.31 27.94
C ARG A 244 11.98 -12.23 26.73
N LEU A 245 13.13 -12.90 26.60
CA LEU A 245 13.36 -13.84 25.51
C LEU A 245 12.51 -15.09 25.68
N ARG A 246 12.33 -15.60 26.90
CA ARG A 246 11.36 -16.66 27.19
C ARG A 246 9.93 -16.22 26.85
N GLY A 247 9.52 -15.01 27.27
CA GLY A 247 8.20 -14.48 26.92
C GLY A 247 7.98 -14.37 25.40
N LEU A 248 8.98 -13.86 24.65
CA LEU A 248 8.93 -13.83 23.19
C LEU A 248 8.85 -15.22 22.57
N ARG A 249 9.57 -16.22 23.11
CA ARG A 249 9.47 -17.63 22.66
C ARG A 249 8.07 -18.18 22.86
N ALA A 250 7.47 -17.97 24.03
CA ALA A 250 6.11 -18.41 24.31
C ALA A 250 5.10 -17.75 23.36
N LEU A 251 5.20 -16.42 23.17
CA LEU A 251 4.37 -15.67 22.24
C LEU A 251 4.53 -16.18 20.80
N ALA A 252 5.77 -16.39 20.35
CA ALA A 252 6.09 -16.94 19.03
C ALA A 252 5.46 -18.32 18.79
N GLN A 253 5.38 -19.16 19.83
CA GLN A 253 4.81 -20.49 19.79
C GLN A 253 3.29 -20.51 20.05
N GLY A 254 2.71 -19.38 20.48
CA GLY A 254 1.31 -19.31 20.90
C GLY A 254 1.03 -20.10 22.18
N GLN A 255 2.00 -20.18 23.07
CA GLN A 255 1.89 -20.85 24.36
C GLN A 255 1.55 -19.84 25.46
N PHE A 256 0.85 -20.30 26.49
CA PHE A 256 0.62 -19.51 27.69
C PHE A 256 1.94 -19.33 28.44
N ASP A 257 2.24 -18.09 28.83
CA ASP A 257 3.30 -17.75 29.76
C ASP A 257 2.81 -16.63 30.66
N GLN A 258 3.13 -16.71 31.95
CA GLN A 258 2.69 -15.76 32.96
C GLN A 258 3.22 -14.33 32.72
N ASP A 259 4.35 -14.22 32.03
CA ASP A 259 5.05 -12.96 31.78
C ASP A 259 4.63 -12.31 30.45
N VAL A 260 3.68 -12.91 29.74
CA VAL A 260 3.14 -12.44 28.47
C VAL A 260 1.66 -12.14 28.64
N VAL A 261 1.29 -10.88 28.37
CA VAL A 261 -0.10 -10.43 28.41
C VAL A 261 -0.59 -10.24 26.98
N PRO A 262 -1.28 -11.23 26.39
CA PRO A 262 -1.92 -11.08 25.09
C PRO A 262 -3.26 -10.35 25.23
N GLY A 263 -3.72 -9.76 24.14
CA GLY A 263 -5.06 -9.18 24.05
C GLY A 263 -5.40 -8.77 22.64
N ARG A 264 -6.64 -8.32 22.47
CA ARG A 264 -7.12 -7.79 21.21
C ARG A 264 -7.89 -6.51 21.49
N SER A 265 -7.48 -5.43 20.83
CA SER A 265 -8.26 -4.20 20.77
C SER A 265 -9.37 -4.34 19.74
N THR A 266 -10.59 -3.99 20.15
CA THR A 266 -11.80 -3.95 19.31
C THR A 266 -11.99 -2.60 18.61
N GLY A 267 -11.12 -1.63 18.87
CA GLY A 267 -11.12 -0.32 18.21
C GLY A 267 -12.22 0.65 18.65
N GLY A 268 -12.87 0.41 19.79
CA GLY A 268 -13.82 1.34 20.40
C GLY A 268 -13.13 2.37 21.31
N ASP A 269 -13.74 3.57 21.44
CA ASP A 269 -13.49 4.49 22.56
C ASP A 269 -14.11 3.89 23.84
N ASP A 270 -13.58 2.74 24.26
CA ASP A 270 -14.05 2.05 25.45
C ASP A 270 -13.69 2.89 26.67
N ARG A 271 -14.72 3.51 27.24
CA ARG A 271 -14.60 4.34 28.42
C ARG A 271 -14.04 3.55 29.59
N VAL A 272 -13.05 4.13 30.26
CA VAL A 272 -12.36 3.52 31.40
C VAL A 272 -13.02 3.99 32.69
N VAL A 273 -13.57 3.05 33.46
CA VAL A 273 -14.16 3.31 34.77
C VAL A 273 -13.14 2.99 35.86
N TRP A 274 -12.82 3.96 36.70
CA TRP A 274 -12.01 3.74 37.88
C TRP A 274 -12.90 3.49 39.09
N VAL A 275 -12.62 2.38 39.78
CA VAL A 275 -13.37 1.91 40.94
C VAL A 275 -12.48 1.98 42.18
N PHE A 276 -12.89 2.77 43.17
CA PHE A 276 -12.18 2.91 44.44
C PHE A 276 -12.83 2.03 45.51
N PRO A 277 -12.15 0.99 46.02
CA PRO A 277 -12.74 0.09 46.99
C PRO A 277 -12.92 0.73 48.37
N GLY A 278 -13.85 0.17 49.15
CA GLY A 278 -14.09 0.54 50.54
C GLY A 278 -13.10 -0.09 51.52
N GLN A 279 -13.47 -0.19 52.80
CA GLN A 279 -12.66 -0.86 53.82
C GLN A 279 -12.68 -2.38 53.61
N GLY A 280 -11.50 -3.00 53.59
CA GLY A 280 -11.31 -4.45 53.44
C GLY A 280 -10.18 -4.86 52.48
N ALA A 281 -9.72 -3.94 51.62
CA ALA A 281 -8.62 -4.17 50.67
C ALA A 281 -7.22 -3.99 51.30
N GLN A 282 -7.12 -3.30 52.42
CA GLN A 282 -5.86 -3.01 53.10
C GLN A 282 -5.13 -4.27 53.59
N TRP A 283 -3.82 -4.13 53.74
CA TRP A 283 -2.95 -5.13 54.38
C TRP A 283 -1.63 -4.47 54.82
N ALA A 284 -0.97 -5.03 55.83
CA ALA A 284 0.31 -4.51 56.32
C ALA A 284 1.40 -4.64 55.25
N GLY A 285 2.08 -3.54 54.91
CA GLY A 285 3.06 -3.48 53.82
C GLY A 285 2.49 -3.04 52.47
N MET A 286 1.20 -2.69 52.38
CA MET A 286 0.63 -2.18 51.13
C MET A 286 1.37 -0.93 50.62
N GLY A 287 1.75 -0.93 49.35
CA GLY A 287 2.40 0.21 48.69
C GLY A 287 3.82 0.52 49.15
N VAL A 288 4.43 -0.26 50.07
CA VAL A 288 5.79 0.00 50.57
C VAL A 288 6.83 -0.10 49.46
N GLU A 289 6.76 -1.14 48.63
CA GLU A 289 7.68 -1.31 47.50
C GLU A 289 7.59 -0.11 46.53
N LEU A 290 6.38 0.40 46.27
CA LEU A 290 6.17 1.56 45.40
C LEU A 290 6.68 2.87 45.98
N LEU A 291 6.82 3.00 47.30
CA LEU A 291 7.49 4.17 47.90
C LEU A 291 8.96 4.25 47.50
N GLU A 292 9.56 3.14 47.09
CA GLU A 292 10.96 3.03 46.71
C GLU A 292 11.09 2.97 45.18
N SER A 293 10.22 2.21 44.50
CA SER A 293 10.31 1.97 43.05
C SER A 293 9.55 2.97 42.17
N SER A 294 8.74 3.88 42.73
CA SER A 294 7.95 4.85 41.97
C SER A 294 8.01 6.25 42.59
N ALA A 295 8.73 7.16 41.94
CA ALA A 295 8.83 8.56 42.37
C ALA A 295 7.46 9.25 42.44
N VAL A 296 6.57 8.99 41.47
CA VAL A 296 5.20 9.54 41.43
C VAL A 296 4.38 9.07 42.63
N PHE A 297 4.45 7.77 42.95
CA PHE A 297 3.73 7.21 44.09
C PHE A 297 4.26 7.81 45.40
N ALA A 298 5.58 7.80 45.59
CA ALA A 298 6.23 8.33 46.79
C ALA A 298 5.90 9.81 47.02
N GLU A 299 5.98 10.63 45.97
CA GLU A 299 5.65 12.05 46.07
C GLU A 299 4.18 12.24 46.43
N ARG A 300 3.26 11.50 45.80
CA ARG A 300 1.83 11.64 46.06
C ARG A 300 1.45 11.18 47.47
N VAL A 301 2.05 10.10 47.98
CA VAL A 301 1.88 9.70 49.39
C VAL A 301 2.40 10.78 50.33
N ALA A 302 3.55 11.40 50.03
CA ALA A 302 4.09 12.49 50.86
C ALA A 302 3.18 13.72 50.85
N GLN A 303 2.52 14.04 49.73
CA GLN A 303 1.50 15.09 49.66
C GLN A 303 0.27 14.74 50.51
N CYS A 304 -0.23 13.50 50.43
CA CYS A 304 -1.32 13.01 51.27
C CYS A 304 -0.97 13.06 52.77
N ASP A 305 0.24 12.66 53.16
CA ASP A 305 0.72 12.73 54.55
C ASP A 305 0.71 14.17 55.07
N ARG A 306 1.20 15.13 54.28
CA ARG A 306 1.18 16.55 54.63
C ARG A 306 -0.24 17.10 54.80
N ALA A 307 -1.16 16.72 53.90
CA ALA A 307 -2.56 17.14 53.97
C ALA A 307 -3.30 16.54 55.19
N LEU A 308 -2.94 15.33 55.60
CA LEU A 308 -3.53 14.65 56.75
C LEU A 308 -2.92 15.09 58.10
N ARG A 309 -1.65 15.53 58.11
CA ARG A 309 -0.91 15.90 59.32
C ARG A 309 -1.64 16.86 60.28
N PRO A 310 -2.40 17.88 59.83
CA PRO A 310 -3.15 18.76 60.72
C PRO A 310 -4.22 18.04 61.57
N PHE A 311 -4.69 16.87 61.11
CA PHE A 311 -5.72 16.08 61.76
C PHE A 311 -5.16 14.87 62.51
N LEU A 312 -3.92 14.46 62.21
CA LEU A 312 -3.31 13.23 62.70
C LEU A 312 -2.08 13.50 63.56
N GLY A 313 -1.94 12.76 64.66
CA GLY A 313 -0.72 12.77 65.49
C GLY A 313 0.40 11.86 65.00
N TRP A 314 0.33 11.33 63.77
CA TRP A 314 1.20 10.27 63.25
C TRP A 314 1.38 10.39 61.72
N SER A 315 2.37 9.71 61.15
CA SER A 315 2.63 9.70 59.69
C SER A 315 2.03 8.49 58.99
N VAL A 316 1.37 8.72 57.86
CA VAL A 316 0.95 7.65 56.93
C VAL A 316 2.16 6.89 56.40
N VAL A 317 3.25 7.58 56.06
CA VAL A 317 4.48 6.94 55.56
C VAL A 317 5.06 5.96 56.60
N GLU A 318 5.12 6.38 57.87
CA GLU A 318 5.61 5.54 58.97
C GLU A 318 4.69 4.34 59.22
N VAL A 319 3.36 4.54 59.14
CA VAL A 319 2.37 3.45 59.25
C VAL A 319 2.55 2.43 58.12
N LEU A 320 2.69 2.88 56.86
CA LEU A 320 2.89 1.98 55.73
C LEU A 320 4.19 1.18 55.87
N ARG A 321 5.28 1.82 56.29
CA ARG A 321 6.58 1.17 56.56
C ARG A 321 6.59 0.29 57.82
N GLY A 322 5.55 0.33 58.65
CA GLY A 322 5.50 -0.38 59.92
C GLY A 322 6.56 0.09 60.92
N ALA A 323 6.85 1.39 60.94
CA ALA A 323 7.89 1.97 61.79
C ALA A 323 7.57 1.80 63.29
N ALA A 324 8.61 1.64 64.11
CA ALA A 324 8.46 1.53 65.56
C ALA A 324 7.83 2.82 66.13
N GLY A 325 6.70 2.67 66.83
CA GLY A 325 5.93 3.80 67.39
C GLY A 325 4.79 4.30 66.50
N ALA A 326 4.67 3.82 65.26
CA ALA A 326 3.50 4.08 64.43
C ALA A 326 2.26 3.35 65.01
N PRO A 327 1.07 3.96 64.95
CA PRO A 327 -0.15 3.30 65.42
C PRO A 327 -0.48 2.07 64.54
N PRO A 328 -1.18 1.06 65.09
CA PRO A 328 -1.45 -0.16 64.36
C PRO A 328 -2.46 0.08 63.23
N LEU A 329 -2.23 -0.58 62.09
CA LEU A 329 -3.02 -0.40 60.86
C LEU A 329 -4.48 -0.87 61.00
N ASP A 330 -4.82 -1.72 61.98
CA ASP A 330 -6.18 -2.21 62.21
C ASP A 330 -7.12 -1.16 62.82
N ARG A 331 -6.58 -0.10 63.43
CA ARG A 331 -7.36 1.01 63.98
C ARG A 331 -8.07 1.76 62.85
N VAL A 332 -9.38 2.00 62.95
CA VAL A 332 -10.18 2.53 61.83
C VAL A 332 -9.74 3.92 61.36
N ASP A 333 -9.34 4.81 62.27
CA ASP A 333 -8.80 6.13 61.93
C ASP A 333 -7.41 6.09 61.28
N VAL A 334 -6.68 4.98 61.43
CA VAL A 334 -5.42 4.72 60.73
C VAL A 334 -5.68 4.09 59.37
N VAL A 335 -6.49 3.03 59.34
CA VAL A 335 -6.72 2.23 58.13
C VAL A 335 -7.38 3.01 57.01
N GLN A 336 -8.34 3.88 57.33
CA GLN A 336 -9.06 4.66 56.32
C GLN A 336 -8.16 5.72 55.71
N CYS A 337 -7.41 6.45 56.54
CA CYS A 337 -6.46 7.46 56.08
C CYS A 337 -5.33 6.85 55.25
N ALA A 338 -4.76 5.72 55.69
CA ALA A 338 -3.72 5.01 54.93
C ALA A 338 -4.24 4.45 53.60
N SER A 339 -5.45 3.86 53.60
CA SER A 339 -6.07 3.34 52.37
C SER A 339 -6.38 4.47 51.38
N TRP A 340 -6.90 5.60 51.86
CA TRP A 340 -7.16 6.77 51.02
C TRP A 340 -5.88 7.30 50.38
N ALA A 341 -4.80 7.46 51.15
CA ALA A 341 -3.51 7.90 50.63
C ALA A 341 -2.96 6.96 49.55
N VAL A 342 -3.04 5.64 49.76
CA VAL A 342 -2.63 4.64 48.76
C VAL A 342 -3.49 4.72 47.50
N MET A 343 -4.82 4.82 47.62
CA MET A 343 -5.71 4.94 46.47
C MET A 343 -5.42 6.20 45.64
N VAL A 344 -5.26 7.35 46.29
CA VAL A 344 -4.93 8.63 45.62
C VAL A 344 -3.54 8.59 44.98
N ALA A 345 -2.57 7.92 45.60
CA ALA A 345 -1.24 7.75 45.04
C ALA A 345 -1.21 6.77 43.85
N LEU A 346 -1.98 5.68 43.90
CA LEU A 346 -2.14 4.75 42.77
C LEU A 346 -2.80 5.43 41.58
N ALA A 347 -3.83 6.25 41.82
CA ALA A 347 -4.45 7.07 40.77
C ALA A 347 -3.41 7.95 40.06
N ALA A 348 -2.54 8.63 40.80
CA ALA A 348 -1.48 9.46 40.22
C ALA A 348 -0.46 8.66 39.39
N VAL A 349 -0.14 7.42 39.78
CA VAL A 349 0.74 6.55 38.97
C VAL A 349 0.06 6.18 37.65
N TRP A 350 -1.22 5.81 37.67
CA TRP A 350 -1.97 5.51 36.44
C TRP A 350 -2.06 6.73 35.51
N GLU A 351 -2.34 7.92 36.05
CA GLU A 351 -2.34 9.18 35.30
C GLU A 351 -0.98 9.45 34.65
N SER A 352 0.12 9.16 35.36
CA SER A 352 1.48 9.35 34.84
C SER A 352 1.82 8.43 33.66
N TRP A 353 1.08 7.34 33.48
CA TRP A 353 1.19 6.43 32.33
C TRP A 353 0.10 6.70 31.28
N GLY A 354 -0.56 7.86 31.34
CA GLY A 354 -1.61 8.24 30.39
C GLY A 354 -2.88 7.39 30.47
N VAL A 355 -3.03 6.54 31.49
CA VAL A 355 -4.29 5.85 31.78
C VAL A 355 -5.16 6.83 32.53
N LEU A 356 -6.21 7.33 31.87
CA LEU A 356 -7.11 8.34 32.42
C LEU A 356 -8.51 7.75 32.58
N PRO A 357 -9.25 8.12 33.64
CA PRO A 357 -10.64 7.72 33.82
C PRO A 357 -11.60 8.59 33.02
N ASP A 358 -12.63 7.98 32.44
CA ASP A 358 -13.82 8.66 31.95
C ASP A 358 -14.88 8.79 33.04
N VAL A 359 -14.88 7.83 33.97
CA VAL A 359 -15.83 7.74 35.07
C VAL A 359 -15.13 7.28 36.34
N LEU A 360 -15.52 7.88 37.46
CA LEU A 360 -15.05 7.53 38.80
C LEU A 360 -16.21 6.98 39.64
N VAL A 361 -15.99 5.86 40.31
CA VAL A 361 -16.94 5.27 41.26
C VAL A 361 -16.18 4.93 42.53
N GLY A 362 -16.74 5.26 43.68
CA GLY A 362 -16.17 4.84 44.96
C GLY A 362 -17.16 4.06 45.81
N HIS A 363 -16.66 3.04 46.49
CA HIS A 363 -17.44 2.19 47.40
C HIS A 363 -17.21 2.65 48.84
N SER A 364 -18.27 3.13 49.52
CA SER A 364 -18.17 3.62 50.91
C SER A 364 -17.05 4.66 51.06
N GLN A 365 -16.03 4.42 51.90
CA GLN A 365 -14.88 5.32 52.06
C GLN A 365 -14.09 5.58 50.76
N GLY A 366 -14.12 4.64 49.80
CA GLY A 366 -13.48 4.81 48.49
C GLY A 366 -14.07 5.99 47.71
N GLU A 367 -15.31 6.39 48.03
CA GLU A 367 -15.96 7.57 47.45
C GLU A 367 -15.24 8.88 47.80
N ILE A 368 -14.50 8.92 48.92
CA ILE A 368 -13.65 10.08 49.28
C ILE A 368 -12.43 10.17 48.35
N ALA A 369 -11.82 9.03 48.01
CA ALA A 369 -10.73 8.99 47.04
C ALA A 369 -11.23 9.35 45.63
N ALA A 370 -12.38 8.81 45.21
CA ALA A 370 -13.03 9.16 43.95
C ALA A 370 -13.32 10.68 43.87
N ALA A 371 -13.85 11.29 44.93
CA ALA A 371 -14.11 12.73 44.97
C ALA A 371 -12.83 13.58 44.88
N CYS A 372 -11.74 13.12 45.51
CA CYS A 372 -10.43 13.78 45.42
C CYS A 372 -9.86 13.71 44.00
N VAL A 373 -9.89 12.53 43.37
CA VAL A 373 -9.35 12.31 42.02
C VAL A 373 -10.23 12.99 40.96
N ALA A 374 -11.54 13.03 41.16
CA ALA A 374 -12.47 13.78 40.31
C ALA A 374 -12.27 15.31 40.39
N GLY A 375 -11.45 15.81 41.31
CA GLY A 375 -11.33 17.24 41.60
C GLY A 375 -12.55 17.84 42.32
N ALA A 376 -13.53 17.02 42.71
CA ALA A 376 -14.71 17.45 43.45
C ALA A 376 -14.38 17.92 44.87
N LEU A 377 -13.28 17.40 45.44
CA LEU A 377 -12.63 17.89 46.66
C LEU A 377 -11.15 18.16 46.36
N SER A 378 -10.54 19.18 47.00
CA SER A 378 -9.07 19.24 47.05
C SER A 378 -8.50 18.10 47.87
N LEU A 379 -7.18 17.92 47.72
CA LEU A 379 -6.43 17.04 48.59
C LEU A 379 -6.63 17.36 50.09
N ASP A 380 -6.60 18.64 50.48
CA ASP A 380 -6.78 19.06 51.88
C ASP A 380 -8.22 18.81 52.39
N ASP A 381 -9.22 19.10 51.56
CA ASP A 381 -10.62 18.87 51.93
C ASP A 381 -10.93 17.37 52.03
N ALA A 382 -10.44 16.57 51.09
CA ALA A 382 -10.58 15.11 51.13
C ALA A 382 -9.80 14.49 52.32
N ALA A 383 -8.60 14.99 52.64
CA ALA A 383 -7.84 14.60 53.82
C ALA A 383 -8.61 14.90 55.12
N ARG A 384 -9.24 16.08 55.20
CA ARG A 384 -10.11 16.44 56.31
C ARG A 384 -11.31 15.50 56.43
N VAL A 385 -12.00 15.21 55.32
CA VAL A 385 -13.15 14.30 55.29
C VAL A 385 -12.76 12.92 55.79
N VAL A 386 -11.69 12.30 55.27
CA VAL A 386 -11.29 10.95 55.70
C VAL A 386 -10.80 10.93 57.15
N ALA A 387 -10.04 11.93 57.59
CA ALA A 387 -9.54 11.99 58.97
C ALA A 387 -10.67 12.18 59.99
N VAL A 388 -11.52 13.20 59.80
CA VAL A 388 -12.64 13.48 60.72
C VAL A 388 -13.64 12.32 60.74
N ARG A 389 -13.99 11.78 59.57
CA ARG A 389 -14.89 10.62 59.45
C ARG A 389 -14.36 9.44 60.25
N SER A 390 -13.12 9.08 60.01
CA SER A 390 -12.54 7.88 60.59
C SER A 390 -12.28 8.02 62.10
N GLN A 391 -11.95 9.23 62.59
CA GLN A 391 -11.88 9.55 64.02
C GLN A 391 -13.25 9.52 64.70
N ALA A 392 -14.30 10.03 64.05
CA ALA A 392 -15.66 9.94 64.57
C ALA A 392 -16.11 8.48 64.73
N ILE A 393 -15.79 7.61 63.76
CA ILE A 393 -16.04 6.18 63.86
C ILE A 393 -15.24 5.56 65.01
N ALA A 394 -13.94 5.83 65.08
CA ALA A 394 -13.04 5.29 66.12
C ALA A 394 -13.51 5.63 67.55
N GLN A 395 -14.02 6.85 67.74
CA GLN A 395 -14.38 7.35 69.08
C GLN A 395 -15.82 7.00 69.48
N LEU A 396 -16.74 6.88 68.53
CA LEU A 396 -18.18 6.76 68.83
C LEU A 396 -18.80 5.42 68.46
N LEU A 397 -18.20 4.66 67.52
CA LEU A 397 -18.83 3.45 66.95
C LEU A 397 -17.99 2.16 67.11
N ALA A 398 -16.66 2.30 67.25
CA ALA A 398 -15.74 1.17 67.37
C ALA A 398 -16.10 0.25 68.55
N GLY A 399 -15.96 -1.05 68.35
CA GLY A 399 -16.34 -2.12 69.29
C GLY A 399 -17.84 -2.43 69.41
N ALA A 400 -18.73 -1.65 68.80
CA ALA A 400 -20.18 -1.78 68.98
C ALA A 400 -20.92 -2.41 67.78
N GLY A 401 -20.20 -2.86 66.74
CA GLY A 401 -20.80 -3.47 65.56
C GLY A 401 -19.90 -4.47 64.84
N GLY A 402 -20.42 -5.06 63.77
CA GLY A 402 -19.64 -5.89 62.86
C GLY A 402 -20.27 -5.92 61.47
N MET A 403 -19.53 -6.46 60.50
CA MET A 403 -20.00 -6.61 59.13
C MET A 403 -19.54 -7.93 58.51
N ALA A 404 -20.34 -8.45 57.58
CA ALA A 404 -19.99 -9.64 56.80
C ALA A 404 -20.51 -9.56 55.37
N SER A 405 -19.70 -10.03 54.43
CA SER A 405 -20.09 -10.27 53.04
C SER A 405 -20.70 -11.67 52.92
N VAL A 406 -21.85 -11.76 52.26
CA VAL A 406 -22.61 -12.99 52.05
C VAL A 406 -22.84 -13.20 50.56
N ALA A 407 -22.69 -14.45 50.12
CA ALA A 407 -22.82 -14.84 48.71
C ALA A 407 -24.30 -15.09 48.33
N LEU A 408 -25.16 -14.09 48.56
CA LEU A 408 -26.61 -14.15 48.26
C LEU A 408 -27.09 -12.83 47.61
N PRO A 409 -28.14 -12.89 46.77
CA PRO A 409 -28.81 -11.71 46.24
C PRO A 409 -29.46 -10.87 47.34
N ALA A 410 -29.47 -9.54 47.15
CA ALA A 410 -29.97 -8.61 48.15
C ALA A 410 -31.44 -8.86 48.55
N ALA A 411 -32.30 -9.25 47.60
CA ALA A 411 -33.70 -9.55 47.87
C ALA A 411 -33.89 -10.78 48.78
N GLU A 412 -33.04 -11.79 48.62
CA GLU A 412 -33.05 -12.99 49.47
C GLU A 412 -32.53 -12.66 50.87
N VAL A 413 -31.44 -11.90 50.97
CA VAL A 413 -30.89 -11.42 52.25
C VAL A 413 -31.94 -10.59 53.00
N ALA A 414 -32.63 -9.66 52.34
CA ALA A 414 -33.69 -8.87 52.96
C ALA A 414 -34.84 -9.75 53.48
N THR A 415 -35.22 -10.80 52.74
CA THR A 415 -36.24 -11.75 53.18
C THR A 415 -35.79 -12.55 54.40
N ARG A 416 -34.52 -13.01 54.42
CA ARG A 416 -33.93 -13.77 55.52
C ARG A 416 -33.70 -12.95 56.78
N LEU A 417 -33.55 -11.63 56.65
CA LEU A 417 -33.43 -10.70 57.76
C LEU A 417 -34.78 -10.20 58.31
N ALA A 418 -35.91 -10.66 57.76
CA ALA A 418 -37.23 -10.26 58.25
C ALA A 418 -37.37 -10.56 59.76
N GLY A 419 -37.64 -9.51 60.56
CA GLY A 419 -37.72 -9.59 62.02
C GLY A 419 -36.41 -9.31 62.78
N GLN A 420 -35.31 -8.99 62.08
CA GLN A 420 -34.05 -8.47 62.65
C GLN A 420 -33.90 -6.95 62.46
N ASP A 421 -35.00 -6.24 62.18
CA ASP A 421 -35.01 -4.82 61.84
C ASP A 421 -34.31 -3.97 62.91
N GLY A 422 -33.26 -3.24 62.50
CA GLY A 422 -32.46 -2.40 63.40
C GLY A 422 -31.41 -3.12 64.24
N LEU A 423 -31.35 -4.46 64.18
CA LEU A 423 -30.26 -5.26 64.76
C LEU A 423 -29.23 -5.69 63.72
N VAL A 424 -29.68 -6.12 62.53
CA VAL A 424 -28.83 -6.47 61.39
C VAL A 424 -29.48 -5.96 60.11
N ASP A 425 -28.80 -5.07 59.39
CA ASP A 425 -29.27 -4.42 58.17
C ASP A 425 -28.41 -4.78 56.96
N VAL A 426 -28.94 -4.56 55.75
CA VAL A 426 -28.17 -4.60 54.51
C VAL A 426 -27.34 -3.32 54.39
N ALA A 427 -26.02 -3.46 54.49
CA ALA A 427 -25.06 -2.37 54.42
C ALA A 427 -24.59 -2.05 52.99
N ALA A 428 -24.44 -3.07 52.14
CA ALA A 428 -24.03 -2.87 50.75
C ALA A 428 -24.62 -3.93 49.82
N VAL A 429 -24.95 -3.52 48.60
CA VAL A 429 -25.31 -4.41 47.49
C VAL A 429 -24.21 -4.25 46.44
N ASN A 430 -23.29 -5.21 46.38
CA ASN A 430 -22.08 -5.12 45.57
C ASN A 430 -22.26 -5.70 44.16
N GLY A 431 -23.15 -6.69 44.01
CA GLY A 431 -23.43 -7.33 42.73
C GLY A 431 -24.58 -8.35 42.86
N PRO A 432 -24.89 -9.09 41.78
CA PRO A 432 -26.01 -10.04 41.73
C PRO A 432 -26.01 -11.09 42.85
N SER A 433 -24.82 -11.58 43.21
CA SER A 433 -24.62 -12.61 44.24
C SER A 433 -23.82 -12.12 45.46
N ALA A 434 -23.57 -10.82 45.59
CA ALA A 434 -22.66 -10.27 46.60
C ALA A 434 -23.33 -9.16 47.42
N THR A 435 -23.77 -9.49 48.63
CA THR A 435 -24.41 -8.55 49.57
C THR A 435 -23.59 -8.46 50.86
N THR A 436 -23.52 -7.28 51.48
CA THR A 436 -22.90 -7.07 52.80
C THR A 436 -23.97 -6.76 53.83
N VAL A 437 -23.96 -7.47 54.95
CA VAL A 437 -24.80 -7.23 56.11
C VAL A 437 -23.97 -6.65 57.26
N ALA A 438 -24.59 -5.84 58.11
CA ALA A 438 -23.94 -5.18 59.24
C ALA A 438 -24.90 -5.03 60.41
N GLY A 439 -24.40 -5.10 61.64
CA GLY A 439 -25.26 -5.04 62.81
C GLY A 439 -24.54 -5.20 64.14
N GLU A 440 -25.33 -5.37 65.20
CA GLU A 440 -24.83 -5.66 66.55
C GLU A 440 -24.08 -7.02 66.56
N PRO A 441 -22.91 -7.13 67.22
CA PRO A 441 -22.05 -8.31 67.10
C PRO A 441 -22.72 -9.65 67.45
N GLY A 442 -23.56 -9.68 68.50
CA GLY A 442 -24.27 -10.86 68.93
C GLY A 442 -25.35 -11.30 67.93
N ALA A 443 -26.25 -10.38 67.55
CA ALA A 443 -27.30 -10.61 66.57
C ALA A 443 -26.73 -11.00 65.20
N LEU A 444 -25.72 -10.27 64.71
CA LEU A 444 -25.01 -10.60 63.49
C LEU A 444 -24.37 -11.99 63.60
N GLY A 445 -23.73 -12.31 64.71
CA GLY A 445 -23.12 -13.63 64.93
C GLY A 445 -24.12 -14.77 64.85
N ALA A 446 -25.31 -14.61 65.44
CA ALA A 446 -26.38 -15.61 65.40
C ALA A 446 -26.94 -15.80 63.99
N VAL A 447 -27.19 -14.71 63.26
CA VAL A 447 -27.67 -14.76 61.87
C VAL A 447 -26.66 -15.46 60.96
N LEU A 448 -25.39 -15.07 61.04
CA LEU A 448 -24.35 -15.65 60.19
C LEU A 448 -24.12 -17.13 60.48
N ALA A 449 -24.12 -17.55 61.75
CA ALA A 449 -23.99 -18.96 62.12
C ALA A 449 -25.17 -19.80 61.59
N GLY A 450 -26.39 -19.26 61.61
CA GLY A 450 -27.56 -19.90 61.01
C GLY A 450 -27.40 -20.09 59.49
N TRP A 451 -26.96 -19.05 58.78
CA TRP A 451 -26.74 -19.13 57.33
C TRP A 451 -25.57 -20.06 56.94
N GLU A 452 -24.51 -20.11 57.74
CA GLU A 452 -23.41 -21.06 57.54
C GLU A 452 -23.89 -22.52 57.67
N LEU A 453 -24.77 -22.81 58.63
CA LEU A 453 -25.38 -24.14 58.78
C LEU A 453 -26.27 -24.52 57.59
N GLU A 454 -26.88 -23.53 56.93
CA GLU A 454 -27.66 -23.70 55.70
C GLU A 454 -26.80 -23.74 54.43
N GLY A 455 -25.47 -23.66 54.56
CA GLY A 455 -24.52 -23.75 53.44
C GLY A 455 -24.27 -22.43 52.69
N VAL A 456 -24.71 -21.29 53.22
CA VAL A 456 -24.43 -19.97 52.65
C VAL A 456 -22.96 -19.61 52.90
N ARG A 457 -22.25 -19.15 51.86
CA ARG A 457 -20.88 -18.65 52.04
C ARG A 457 -20.92 -17.27 52.70
N VAL A 458 -20.26 -17.17 53.85
CA VAL A 458 -20.12 -15.95 54.64
C VAL A 458 -18.65 -15.62 54.81
N ARG A 459 -18.31 -14.33 54.69
CA ARG A 459 -16.97 -13.80 54.99
C ARG A 459 -17.10 -12.59 55.90
N ARG A 460 -16.67 -12.72 57.16
CA ARG A 460 -16.58 -11.58 58.08
C ARG A 460 -15.56 -10.57 57.59
N LEU A 461 -15.90 -9.29 57.69
CA LEU A 461 -15.00 -8.19 57.37
C LEU A 461 -14.26 -7.78 58.66
N PRO A 462 -12.97 -7.42 58.59
CA PRO A 462 -12.19 -6.98 59.74
C PRO A 462 -12.56 -5.55 60.14
N VAL A 463 -13.77 -5.40 60.69
CA VAL A 463 -14.37 -4.15 61.15
C VAL A 463 -15.13 -4.43 62.45
N ASP A 464 -15.05 -3.50 63.39
CA ASP A 464 -15.66 -3.58 64.73
C ASP A 464 -16.80 -2.57 64.91
N TYR A 465 -17.35 -2.08 63.80
CA TYR A 465 -18.50 -1.18 63.74
C TYR A 465 -19.38 -1.55 62.53
N ALA A 466 -20.67 -1.23 62.60
CA ALA A 466 -21.68 -1.52 61.59
C ALA A 466 -21.96 -0.27 60.73
N SER A 467 -21.07 0.02 59.78
CA SER A 467 -21.31 1.09 58.80
C SER A 467 -22.54 0.81 57.93
N HIS A 468 -23.13 1.88 57.39
CA HIS A 468 -24.32 1.84 56.53
C HIS A 468 -25.59 1.33 57.24
N THR A 469 -25.64 1.47 58.57
CA THR A 469 -26.78 1.09 59.43
C THR A 469 -27.19 2.24 60.33
N ALA A 470 -28.27 2.06 61.10
CA ALA A 470 -28.71 3.03 62.12
C ALA A 470 -27.67 3.32 63.21
N GLN A 471 -26.65 2.48 63.38
CA GLN A 471 -25.56 2.75 64.35
C GLN A 471 -24.85 4.08 64.05
N VAL A 472 -24.74 4.45 62.76
CA VAL A 472 -24.05 5.65 62.26
C VAL A 472 -24.73 6.96 62.70
N GLU A 473 -25.96 6.92 63.20
CA GLU A 473 -26.67 8.14 63.60
C GLU A 473 -25.92 8.96 64.65
N HIS A 474 -25.14 8.31 65.51
CA HIS A 474 -24.35 8.95 66.56
C HIS A 474 -23.23 9.86 66.04
N VAL A 475 -22.77 9.69 64.79
CA VAL A 475 -21.72 10.53 64.21
C VAL A 475 -22.26 11.73 63.44
N ARG A 476 -23.59 11.83 63.26
CA ARG A 476 -24.23 12.81 62.37
C ARG A 476 -23.86 14.26 62.71
N GLU A 477 -24.07 14.67 63.95
CA GLU A 477 -23.85 16.04 64.41
C GLU A 477 -22.37 16.43 64.27
N ARG A 478 -21.48 15.54 64.71
CA ARG A 478 -20.04 15.73 64.62
C ARG A 478 -19.55 15.91 63.17
N LEU A 479 -20.00 15.07 62.24
CA LEU A 479 -19.64 15.19 60.83
C LEU A 479 -20.19 16.47 60.22
N ALA A 480 -21.40 16.90 60.58
CA ALA A 480 -21.97 18.15 60.11
C ALA A 480 -21.17 19.37 60.58
N GLU A 481 -20.75 19.39 61.86
CA GLU A 481 -19.99 20.49 62.45
C GLU A 481 -18.54 20.54 61.96
N GLU A 482 -17.80 19.44 62.06
CA GLU A 482 -16.36 19.43 61.80
C GLU A 482 -16.00 19.50 60.30
N LEU A 483 -16.94 19.10 59.43
CA LEU A 483 -16.81 19.21 57.96
C LEU A 483 -17.54 20.42 57.37
N ALA A 484 -18.07 21.34 58.19
CA ALA A 484 -18.77 22.54 57.70
C ALA A 484 -17.89 23.43 56.80
N ALA A 485 -16.57 23.34 56.93
CA ALA A 485 -15.60 24.11 56.16
C ALA A 485 -15.13 23.41 54.86
N VAL A 486 -15.62 22.19 54.57
CA VAL A 486 -15.31 21.48 53.32
C VAL A 486 -16.02 22.16 52.15
N VAL A 487 -15.28 22.49 51.09
CA VAL A 487 -15.84 23.16 49.91
C VAL A 487 -15.79 22.24 48.70
N ALA A 488 -16.97 21.74 48.31
CA ALA A 488 -17.12 20.95 47.10
C ALA A 488 -16.96 21.80 45.84
N ARG A 489 -16.42 21.19 44.78
CA ARG A 489 -16.18 21.80 43.48
C ARG A 489 -16.84 20.98 42.38
N PRO A 490 -17.15 21.59 41.23
CA PRO A 490 -17.56 20.82 40.05
C PRO A 490 -16.45 19.82 39.69
N PRO A 491 -16.77 18.52 39.54
CA PRO A 491 -15.77 17.52 39.19
C PRO A 491 -15.28 17.71 37.75
N THR A 492 -13.99 17.45 37.51
CA THR A 492 -13.37 17.43 36.17
C THR A 492 -13.62 16.11 35.43
N VAL A 493 -13.89 15.04 36.17
CA VAL A 493 -14.24 13.70 35.64
C VAL A 493 -15.57 13.27 36.26
N THR A 494 -16.45 12.66 35.47
CA THR A 494 -17.78 12.26 35.95
C THR A 494 -17.66 11.27 37.11
N MET A 495 -18.20 11.64 38.27
CA MET A 495 -18.23 10.79 39.45
C MET A 495 -19.63 10.22 39.67
N TRP A 496 -19.75 8.93 39.96
CA TRP A 496 -21.01 8.31 40.38
C TRP A 496 -21.03 8.07 41.87
N SER A 497 -22.13 8.43 42.51
CA SER A 497 -22.34 8.16 43.92
C SER A 497 -22.99 6.80 44.12
N THR A 498 -22.42 6.00 45.00
CA THR A 498 -23.05 4.75 45.45
C THR A 498 -24.15 4.98 46.48
N VAL A 499 -24.28 6.21 46.99
CA VAL A 499 -25.38 6.62 47.87
C VAL A 499 -26.64 6.80 47.06
N THR A 500 -26.58 7.48 45.91
CA THR A 500 -27.73 7.80 45.05
C THR A 500 -27.93 6.82 43.89
N ALA A 501 -26.90 6.02 43.57
CA ALA A 501 -26.81 5.20 42.36
C ALA A 501 -26.97 6.02 41.06
N ARG A 502 -26.42 7.24 41.05
CA ARG A 502 -26.48 8.20 39.94
C ARG A 502 -25.17 9.00 39.84
N PRO A 503 -24.90 9.65 38.70
CA PRO A 503 -23.85 10.67 38.63
C PRO A 503 -24.07 11.73 39.71
N VAL A 504 -22.99 12.17 40.33
CA VAL A 504 -23.01 13.29 41.28
C VAL A 504 -23.36 14.55 40.49
N ASP A 505 -24.47 15.18 40.87
CA ASP A 505 -24.85 16.48 40.33
C ASP A 505 -23.86 17.54 40.85
N PRO A 506 -23.18 18.31 39.97
CA PRO A 506 -22.27 19.37 40.39
C PRO A 506 -22.90 20.44 41.28
N ALA A 507 -24.24 20.57 41.27
CA ALA A 507 -24.97 21.49 42.14
C ALA A 507 -25.17 20.96 43.58
N VAL A 508 -24.98 19.66 43.82
CA VAL A 508 -25.13 19.06 45.15
C VAL A 508 -23.80 19.17 45.91
N PRO A 509 -23.75 19.87 47.06
CA PRO A 509 -22.51 19.99 47.81
C PRO A 509 -22.13 18.65 48.46
N LEU A 510 -20.86 18.26 48.31
CA LEU A 510 -20.22 17.14 49.02
C LEU A 510 -19.80 17.56 50.44
N ASP A 511 -20.77 18.07 51.20
CA ASP A 511 -20.59 18.61 52.56
C ASP A 511 -20.66 17.52 53.65
N GLY A 512 -20.54 17.91 54.92
CA GLY A 512 -20.65 16.99 56.06
C GLY A 512 -21.95 16.18 56.08
N GLY A 513 -23.06 16.75 55.58
CA GLY A 513 -24.33 16.05 55.45
C GLY A 513 -24.28 14.95 54.38
N TYR A 514 -23.59 15.20 53.26
CA TYR A 514 -23.33 14.18 52.25
C TYR A 514 -22.48 13.03 52.81
N TRP A 515 -21.36 13.34 53.48
CA TRP A 515 -20.45 12.31 53.99
C TRP A 515 -21.04 11.49 55.13
N TYR A 516 -21.91 12.09 55.96
CA TYR A 516 -22.76 11.33 56.88
C TYR A 516 -23.71 10.39 56.12
N ARG A 517 -24.42 10.87 55.08
CA ARG A 517 -25.31 10.00 54.27
C ARG A 517 -24.54 8.88 53.58
N ASN A 518 -23.32 9.14 53.11
CA ASN A 518 -22.43 8.12 52.53
C ASN A 518 -22.06 7.04 53.56
N LEU A 519 -21.79 7.40 54.80
CA LEU A 519 -21.51 6.43 55.87
C LEU A 519 -22.78 5.73 56.39
N ARG A 520 -23.94 6.39 56.32
CA ARG A 520 -25.21 5.91 56.91
C ARG A 520 -26.06 5.06 55.96
N SER A 521 -26.08 5.39 54.68
CA SER A 521 -26.98 4.77 53.71
C SER A 521 -26.38 3.48 53.14
N THR A 522 -27.23 2.54 52.74
CA THR A 522 -26.80 1.33 52.02
C THR A 522 -26.02 1.70 50.75
N VAL A 523 -24.86 1.07 50.56
CA VAL A 523 -24.02 1.24 49.37
C VAL A 523 -24.64 0.50 48.17
N ARG A 524 -25.03 1.22 47.12
CA ARG A 524 -25.69 0.67 45.92
C ARG A 524 -24.71 0.44 44.76
N PHE A 525 -23.62 -0.26 45.02
CA PHE A 525 -22.53 -0.42 44.04
C PHE A 525 -22.94 -1.25 42.81
N GLY A 526 -23.64 -2.38 43.00
CA GLY A 526 -24.09 -3.22 41.88
C GLY A 526 -24.97 -2.47 40.89
N ALA A 527 -25.88 -1.61 41.38
CA ALA A 527 -26.74 -0.77 40.54
C ALA A 527 -25.96 0.29 39.73
N VAL A 528 -24.85 0.80 40.28
CA VAL A 528 -23.97 1.73 39.54
C VAL A 528 -23.24 0.99 38.42
N VAL A 529 -22.69 -0.20 38.72
CA VAL A 529 -21.99 -1.01 37.71
C VAL A 529 -22.95 -1.43 36.60
N GLU A 530 -24.16 -1.90 36.94
CA GLU A 530 -25.21 -2.24 35.97
C GLU A 530 -25.54 -1.05 35.05
N ALA A 531 -25.70 0.16 35.62
CA ALA A 531 -25.96 1.36 34.84
C ALA A 531 -24.79 1.72 33.90
N LEU A 532 -23.54 1.56 34.35
CA LEU A 532 -22.35 1.86 33.54
C LEU A 532 -22.14 0.85 32.41
N VAL A 533 -22.38 -0.44 32.67
CA VAL A 533 -22.35 -1.49 31.63
C VAL A 533 -23.45 -1.22 30.59
N ALA A 534 -24.65 -0.83 31.04
CA ALA A 534 -25.73 -0.44 30.13
C ALA A 534 -25.40 0.83 29.31
N ASP A 535 -24.60 1.75 29.85
CA ASP A 535 -24.06 2.94 29.16
C ASP A 535 -22.84 2.62 28.25
N GLY A 536 -22.53 1.33 28.05
CA GLY A 536 -21.47 0.88 27.16
C GLY A 536 -20.07 0.84 27.75
N CYS A 537 -19.91 1.06 29.07
CA CYS A 537 -18.59 0.94 29.71
C CYS A 537 -18.18 -0.54 29.77
N ARG A 538 -17.01 -0.87 29.22
CA ARG A 538 -16.47 -2.24 29.16
C ARG A 538 -15.17 -2.43 29.94
N THR A 539 -14.48 -1.35 30.29
CA THR A 539 -13.19 -1.42 30.99
C THR A 539 -13.30 -0.84 32.40
N PHE A 540 -12.95 -1.64 33.40
CA PHE A 540 -12.99 -1.27 34.82
C PHE A 540 -11.62 -1.49 35.47
N LEU A 541 -11.10 -0.45 36.12
CA LEU A 541 -9.85 -0.47 36.88
C LEU A 541 -10.14 -0.25 38.36
N GLU A 542 -9.93 -1.27 39.19
CA GLU A 542 -9.99 -1.14 40.64
C GLU A 542 -8.70 -0.52 41.19
N VAL A 543 -8.80 0.74 41.62
CA VAL A 543 -7.69 1.53 42.15
C VAL A 543 -7.60 1.33 43.66
N GLY A 544 -6.87 0.29 44.07
CA GLY A 544 -6.69 -0.03 45.49
C GLY A 544 -5.54 -1.00 45.79
N ALA A 545 -5.33 -1.26 47.09
CA ALA A 545 -4.23 -2.10 47.59
C ALA A 545 -4.41 -3.61 47.34
N HIS A 546 -5.63 -4.05 47.03
CA HIS A 546 -5.99 -5.43 46.71
C HIS A 546 -7.36 -5.47 46.01
N PRO A 547 -7.56 -6.26 44.95
CA PRO A 547 -8.87 -6.42 44.32
C PRO A 547 -9.87 -7.06 45.27
N VAL A 548 -10.94 -6.33 45.60
CA VAL A 548 -12.07 -6.83 46.39
C VAL A 548 -13.42 -6.61 45.70
N LEU A 549 -13.48 -5.78 44.67
CA LEU A 549 -14.69 -5.49 43.89
C LEU A 549 -14.65 -6.10 42.49
N THR A 550 -13.47 -6.43 41.96
CA THR A 550 -13.31 -7.00 40.61
C THR A 550 -14.28 -8.15 40.28
N ALA A 551 -14.44 -9.12 41.18
CA ALA A 551 -15.37 -10.24 40.99
C ALA A 551 -16.84 -9.80 40.92
N ALA A 552 -17.24 -8.83 41.74
CA ALA A 552 -18.60 -8.29 41.73
C ALA A 552 -18.87 -7.47 40.46
N VAL A 553 -17.87 -6.74 39.96
CA VAL A 553 -17.96 -6.02 38.67
C VAL A 553 -18.13 -7.02 37.52
N ALA A 554 -17.30 -8.06 37.47
CA ALA A 554 -17.37 -9.11 36.46
C ALA A 554 -18.74 -9.83 36.47
N GLU A 555 -19.20 -10.30 37.64
CA GLU A 555 -20.53 -10.94 37.77
C GLU A 555 -21.67 -10.00 37.32
N THR A 556 -21.56 -8.69 37.60
CA THR A 556 -22.57 -7.72 37.18
C THR A 556 -22.58 -7.52 35.65
N ALA A 557 -21.40 -7.47 35.02
CA ALA A 557 -21.29 -7.38 33.57
C ALA A 557 -21.82 -8.65 32.87
N GLU A 558 -21.45 -9.83 33.36
CA GLU A 558 -21.95 -11.12 32.87
C GLU A 558 -23.48 -11.21 33.00
N ALA A 559 -24.04 -10.81 34.15
CA ALA A 559 -25.49 -10.78 34.35
C ALA A 559 -26.23 -9.82 33.40
N ALA A 560 -25.54 -8.78 32.92
CA ALA A 560 -26.04 -7.85 31.91
C ALA A 560 -25.82 -8.33 30.45
N GLY A 561 -25.27 -9.54 30.25
CA GLY A 561 -25.00 -10.12 28.94
C GLY A 561 -23.71 -9.61 28.29
N VAL A 562 -22.75 -9.16 29.09
CA VAL A 562 -21.44 -8.64 28.67
C VAL A 562 -20.34 -9.55 29.20
N ASP A 563 -19.93 -10.52 28.38
CA ASP A 563 -18.91 -11.52 28.73
C ASP A 563 -17.47 -11.03 28.47
N ASP A 564 -17.31 -9.89 27.80
CA ASP A 564 -16.02 -9.35 27.35
C ASP A 564 -15.57 -8.11 28.14
N ALA A 565 -16.18 -7.81 29.29
CA ALA A 565 -15.75 -6.71 30.16
C ALA A 565 -14.35 -6.98 30.73
N LEU A 566 -13.44 -6.02 30.54
CA LEU A 566 -12.11 -6.06 31.12
C LEU A 566 -12.15 -5.49 32.54
N VAL A 567 -11.77 -6.30 33.53
CA VAL A 567 -11.68 -5.88 34.93
C VAL A 567 -10.26 -6.08 35.45
N VAL A 568 -9.57 -4.98 35.79
CA VAL A 568 -8.17 -4.95 36.22
C VAL A 568 -8.08 -4.40 37.64
N GLY A 569 -7.21 -4.96 38.48
CA GLY A 569 -6.90 -4.41 39.80
C GLY A 569 -5.46 -3.89 39.86
N SER A 570 -5.26 -2.75 40.52
CA SER A 570 -3.95 -2.09 40.67
C SER A 570 -2.93 -2.98 41.37
N LEU A 571 -3.15 -3.32 42.64
CA LEU A 571 -2.22 -4.11 43.47
C LEU A 571 -2.87 -5.38 43.97
N ARG A 572 -2.06 -6.34 44.42
CA ARG A 572 -2.53 -7.55 45.10
C ARG A 572 -1.79 -7.74 46.42
N ARG A 573 -2.44 -8.35 47.41
CA ARG A 573 -1.80 -8.69 48.68
C ARG A 573 -0.61 -9.61 48.43
N GLY A 574 0.57 -9.21 48.92
CA GLY A 574 1.83 -9.94 48.72
C GLY A 574 2.45 -9.77 47.31
N ASP A 575 1.85 -8.95 46.45
CA ASP A 575 2.28 -8.67 45.08
C ASP A 575 1.84 -7.23 44.73
N GLY A 576 2.48 -6.27 45.42
CA GLY A 576 2.07 -4.85 45.46
C GLY A 576 3.09 -3.90 44.83
N GLY A 577 3.96 -4.42 43.98
CA GLY A 577 5.08 -3.71 43.36
C GLY A 577 4.79 -3.13 41.98
N LEU A 578 5.84 -2.55 41.39
CA LEU A 578 5.76 -1.95 40.05
C LEU A 578 5.43 -2.98 38.96
N ALA A 579 5.94 -4.21 39.07
CA ALA A 579 5.66 -5.30 38.14
C ALA A 579 4.15 -5.65 38.05
N ARG A 580 3.43 -5.59 39.18
CA ARG A 580 1.98 -5.83 39.21
C ARG A 580 1.22 -4.72 38.49
N LEU A 581 1.59 -3.47 38.72
CA LEU A 581 1.01 -2.32 38.00
C LEU A 581 1.30 -2.41 36.50
N LEU A 582 2.53 -2.76 36.11
CA LEU A 582 2.87 -3.01 34.71
C LEU A 582 2.02 -4.10 34.07
N THR A 583 1.74 -5.17 34.81
CA THR A 583 0.85 -6.24 34.33
C THR A 583 -0.56 -5.69 34.08
N GLY A 584 -1.06 -4.82 34.96
CA GLY A 584 -2.33 -4.13 34.74
C GLY A 584 -2.30 -3.19 33.53
N ALA A 585 -1.23 -2.42 33.35
CA ALA A 585 -1.04 -1.53 32.20
C ALA A 585 -0.98 -2.33 30.89
N ALA A 586 -0.29 -3.47 30.91
CA ALA A 586 -0.25 -4.41 29.80
C ALA A 586 -1.64 -4.97 29.46
N GLN A 587 -2.45 -5.33 30.47
CA GLN A 587 -3.83 -5.80 30.26
C GLN A 587 -4.70 -4.73 29.60
N LEU A 588 -4.64 -3.49 30.12
CA LEU A 588 -5.35 -2.33 29.58
C LEU A 588 -4.94 -2.05 28.12
N TRP A 589 -3.64 -1.92 27.86
CA TRP A 589 -3.13 -1.65 26.52
C TRP A 589 -3.45 -2.75 25.52
N ALA A 590 -3.34 -4.02 25.93
CA ALA A 590 -3.62 -5.15 25.06
C ALA A 590 -5.09 -5.21 24.61
N HIS A 591 -6.00 -4.65 25.40
CA HIS A 591 -7.44 -4.57 25.09
C HIS A 591 -7.88 -3.24 24.48
N GLY A 592 -6.99 -2.25 24.35
CA GLY A 592 -7.26 -1.04 23.59
C GLY A 592 -7.03 0.27 24.33
N THR A 593 -7.00 0.25 25.67
CA THR A 593 -6.79 1.45 26.47
C THR A 593 -5.43 2.09 26.15
N PRO A 594 -5.38 3.41 25.89
CA PRO A 594 -4.11 4.11 25.71
C PRO A 594 -3.22 3.97 26.96
N VAL A 595 -1.93 3.69 26.75
CA VAL A 595 -0.90 3.69 27.79
C VAL A 595 0.32 4.39 27.21
N ASP A 596 0.80 5.40 27.92
CA ASP A 596 2.09 6.04 27.67
C ASP A 596 3.19 5.20 28.33
N TRP A 597 3.94 4.51 27.47
CA TRP A 597 5.09 3.70 27.87
C TRP A 597 6.35 4.54 28.09
N GLY A 598 6.37 5.80 27.66
CA GLY A 598 7.52 6.71 27.71
C GLY A 598 8.25 6.73 29.05
N PRO A 599 7.55 6.98 30.18
CA PRO A 599 8.16 7.00 31.51
C PRO A 599 8.92 5.72 31.86
N LEU A 600 8.44 4.56 31.39
CA LEU A 600 8.97 3.23 31.70
C LEU A 600 10.16 2.81 30.82
N VAL A 601 10.37 3.49 29.69
CA VAL A 601 11.47 3.23 28.75
C VAL A 601 12.49 4.38 28.71
N THR A 602 12.40 5.32 29.66
CA THR A 602 13.23 6.53 29.72
C THR A 602 14.73 6.20 29.67
N GLY A 603 15.48 6.88 28.80
CA GLY A 603 16.90 6.66 28.58
C GLY A 603 17.24 5.64 27.48
N GLY A 604 16.24 4.92 26.95
CA GLY A 604 16.42 4.08 25.77
C GLY A 604 16.59 4.89 24.48
N ARG A 605 17.22 4.28 23.48
CA ARG A 605 17.51 4.83 22.15
C ARG A 605 16.81 4.01 21.07
N LEU A 606 16.58 4.63 19.92
CA LEU A 606 16.06 3.94 18.74
C LEU A 606 17.13 2.98 18.19
N VAL A 607 16.83 1.68 18.19
CA VAL A 607 17.64 0.63 17.57
C VAL A 607 16.91 0.00 16.40
N ASP A 608 17.67 -0.52 15.43
CA ASP A 608 17.09 -1.18 14.28
C ASP A 608 16.51 -2.54 14.69
N LEU A 609 15.20 -2.70 14.53
CA LEU A 609 14.46 -3.91 14.87
C LEU A 609 13.69 -4.41 13.63
N PRO A 610 13.29 -5.69 13.57
CA PRO A 610 12.64 -6.23 12.39
C PRO A 610 11.38 -5.44 12.01
N THR A 611 11.20 -5.24 10.71
CA THR A 611 9.99 -4.62 10.14
C THR A 611 8.80 -5.57 10.19
N TYR A 612 7.60 -5.01 9.98
CA TYR A 612 6.32 -5.71 10.06
C TYR A 612 6.29 -7.01 9.23
N PRO A 613 5.75 -8.13 9.75
CA PRO A 613 5.72 -9.41 9.06
C PRO A 613 4.45 -9.53 8.22
N PHE A 614 4.44 -8.90 7.05
CA PHE A 614 3.36 -9.07 6.08
C PHE A 614 3.16 -10.57 5.76
N GLU A 615 1.91 -11.03 5.78
CA GLU A 615 1.57 -12.45 5.54
C GLU A 615 1.77 -12.90 4.09
N HIS A 616 2.05 -11.96 3.17
CA HIS A 616 2.33 -12.22 1.75
C HIS A 616 1.28 -13.10 1.05
N ARG A 617 -0.01 -12.92 1.36
CA ARG A 617 -1.10 -13.56 0.61
C ARG A 617 -1.18 -12.94 -0.78
N ARG A 618 -1.33 -13.79 -1.80
CA ARG A 618 -1.44 -13.38 -3.20
C ARG A 618 -2.85 -12.82 -3.45
N TYR A 619 -2.98 -11.51 -3.49
CA TYR A 619 -4.20 -10.78 -3.89
C TYR A 619 -4.12 -10.28 -5.33
N TRP A 620 -3.46 -11.04 -6.20
CA TRP A 620 -3.43 -10.71 -7.61
C TRP A 620 -4.78 -11.12 -8.22
N PRO A 621 -5.40 -10.29 -9.07
CA PRO A 621 -6.52 -10.77 -9.86
C PRO A 621 -6.02 -11.99 -10.63
N ASP A 622 -6.58 -13.16 -10.32
CA ASP A 622 -6.25 -14.34 -11.09
C ASP A 622 -6.74 -14.07 -12.51
N PRO A 623 -5.83 -14.08 -13.52
CA PRO A 623 -6.31 -14.11 -14.89
C PRO A 623 -7.26 -15.31 -14.98
N PRO A 624 -8.43 -15.17 -15.66
CA PRO A 624 -9.40 -16.25 -15.76
C PRO A 624 -8.66 -17.52 -16.13
N ALA A 625 -8.83 -18.56 -15.32
CA ALA A 625 -8.03 -19.78 -15.41
C ALA A 625 -8.02 -20.24 -16.87
N THR A 626 -6.89 -20.01 -17.55
CA THR A 626 -6.54 -20.64 -18.80
C THR A 626 -6.47 -22.13 -18.47
N THR A 627 -7.59 -22.81 -18.64
CA THR A 627 -7.63 -24.27 -18.68
C THR A 627 -6.97 -24.67 -19.99
N GLY A 628 -5.64 -24.58 -20.00
CA GLY A 628 -4.75 -24.92 -21.09
C GLY A 628 -4.18 -23.73 -21.85
N SER A 629 -3.07 -23.15 -21.37
CA SER A 629 -1.85 -22.92 -22.16
C SER A 629 -0.89 -21.99 -21.42
N GLY A 630 0.39 -22.33 -21.46
CA GLY A 630 1.46 -21.41 -21.10
C GLY A 630 1.58 -20.28 -22.13
N GLY A 631 1.99 -19.11 -21.62
CA GLY A 631 2.76 -18.08 -22.32
C GLY A 631 2.31 -17.68 -23.72
N GLY A 632 1.57 -16.58 -23.83
CA GLY A 632 1.40 -15.88 -25.09
C GLY A 632 0.36 -14.77 -25.00
N THR A 633 0.82 -13.54 -25.18
CA THR A 633 0.05 -12.29 -25.24
C THR A 633 -1.08 -12.36 -26.28
N GLY A 634 -2.27 -12.78 -25.84
CA GLY A 634 -3.52 -12.69 -26.59
C GLY A 634 -4.49 -11.77 -25.86
N MET A 635 -4.75 -10.61 -26.44
CA MET A 635 -5.70 -9.62 -25.94
C MET A 635 -7.12 -10.22 -25.99
N GLU A 636 -7.64 -10.72 -24.87
CA GLU A 636 -9.07 -11.03 -24.73
C GLU A 636 -9.81 -9.79 -24.21
N ALA A 637 -10.82 -9.34 -24.96
CA ALA A 637 -11.80 -8.40 -24.46
C ALA A 637 -12.73 -9.14 -23.47
N PRO A 638 -12.97 -8.61 -22.25
CA PRO A 638 -13.81 -9.27 -21.27
C PRO A 638 -15.27 -9.31 -21.74
N GLY A 639 -15.87 -10.51 -21.82
CA GLY A 639 -17.32 -10.68 -22.00
C GLY A 639 -17.80 -11.74 -23.00
N THR A 640 -16.91 -12.34 -23.80
CA THR A 640 -17.31 -13.36 -24.80
C THR A 640 -17.06 -14.77 -24.26
N PRO A 641 -18.06 -15.68 -24.17
CA PRO A 641 -17.83 -17.05 -23.76
C PRO A 641 -16.90 -17.74 -24.78
N GLY A 642 -15.73 -18.22 -24.32
CA GLY A 642 -14.79 -18.96 -25.17
C GLY A 642 -15.38 -20.27 -25.69
N THR A 643 -14.92 -20.74 -26.86
CA THR A 643 -15.52 -21.89 -27.55
C THR A 643 -15.14 -23.28 -26.98
N ASP A 644 -14.39 -23.33 -25.86
CA ASP A 644 -13.77 -24.51 -25.16
C ASP A 644 -13.13 -25.56 -26.11
N HIS A 645 -12.70 -25.12 -27.30
CA HIS A 645 -12.25 -26.01 -28.37
C HIS A 645 -10.72 -26.06 -28.47
N PRO A 646 -10.06 -27.24 -28.43
CA PRO A 646 -8.59 -27.32 -28.37
C PRO A 646 -7.84 -26.76 -29.59
N LEU A 647 -8.51 -26.61 -30.73
CA LEU A 647 -7.93 -26.06 -31.97
C LEU A 647 -8.58 -24.73 -32.40
N LEU A 648 -9.50 -24.18 -31.60
CA LEU A 648 -10.19 -22.93 -31.91
C LEU A 648 -10.34 -22.13 -30.61
N GLY A 649 -9.77 -20.92 -30.56
CA GLY A 649 -9.82 -20.10 -29.34
C GLY A 649 -11.14 -19.37 -29.15
N ALA A 650 -11.12 -18.32 -28.32
CA ALA A 650 -12.26 -17.43 -28.18
C ALA A 650 -12.59 -16.73 -29.50
N ALA A 651 -13.89 -16.61 -29.80
CA ALA A 651 -14.38 -15.85 -30.95
C ALA A 651 -14.45 -14.36 -30.60
N VAL A 652 -13.86 -13.52 -31.44
CA VAL A 652 -13.97 -12.07 -31.36
C VAL A 652 -14.85 -11.60 -32.53
N PRO A 653 -16.07 -11.10 -32.28
CA PRO A 653 -16.89 -10.51 -33.32
C PRO A 653 -16.29 -9.19 -33.81
N LEU A 654 -16.21 -9.01 -35.12
CA LEU A 654 -15.76 -7.76 -35.73
C LEU A 654 -16.92 -6.78 -35.79
N ALA A 655 -16.80 -5.67 -35.05
CA ALA A 655 -17.90 -4.74 -34.72
C ALA A 655 -18.58 -4.10 -35.94
N ASP A 656 -17.87 -3.96 -37.06
CA ASP A 656 -18.32 -3.26 -38.27
C ASP A 656 -18.84 -4.20 -39.37
N THR A 657 -18.36 -5.44 -39.42
CA THR A 657 -18.58 -6.37 -40.54
C THR A 657 -19.45 -7.56 -40.17
N GLY A 658 -19.58 -7.92 -38.90
CA GLY A 658 -20.28 -9.16 -38.50
C GLY A 658 -19.53 -10.45 -38.90
N GLY A 659 -18.22 -10.32 -39.16
CA GLY A 659 -17.27 -11.42 -39.23
C GLY A 659 -16.80 -11.86 -37.84
N LEU A 660 -16.14 -13.02 -37.78
CA LEU A 660 -15.56 -13.58 -36.55
C LEU A 660 -14.06 -13.81 -36.73
N LEU A 661 -13.30 -13.53 -35.68
CA LEU A 661 -11.88 -13.81 -35.61
C LEU A 661 -11.58 -14.72 -34.41
N PHE A 662 -10.78 -15.76 -34.62
CA PHE A 662 -10.34 -16.65 -33.56
C PHE A 662 -8.81 -16.63 -33.48
N GLY A 663 -8.28 -16.63 -32.25
CA GLY A 663 -6.84 -16.74 -31.99
C GLY A 663 -6.54 -17.95 -31.11
N VAL A 664 -5.57 -18.77 -31.50
CA VAL A 664 -5.13 -19.94 -30.69
C VAL A 664 -3.64 -20.20 -30.89
N THR A 665 -2.94 -20.69 -29.86
CA THR A 665 -1.54 -21.12 -29.98
C THR A 665 -1.48 -22.65 -30.03
N LEU A 666 -0.88 -23.21 -31.08
CA LEU A 666 -0.61 -24.65 -31.16
C LEU A 666 0.79 -24.96 -30.67
N SER A 667 0.89 -25.85 -29.69
CA SER A 667 2.15 -26.44 -29.20
C SER A 667 1.99 -27.94 -28.98
N ARG A 668 3.09 -28.68 -29.18
CA ARG A 668 3.16 -30.12 -28.86
C ARG A 668 3.07 -30.38 -27.36
N ASP A 669 3.39 -29.40 -26.51
CA ASP A 669 3.29 -29.53 -25.06
C ASP A 669 1.83 -29.57 -24.59
N VAL A 670 0.97 -28.77 -25.25
CA VAL A 670 -0.46 -28.66 -24.92
C VAL A 670 -1.28 -29.74 -25.63
N THR A 671 -0.93 -30.05 -26.88
CA THR A 671 -1.64 -31.05 -27.71
C THR A 671 -0.66 -32.11 -28.22
N PRO A 672 -0.32 -33.13 -27.40
CA PRO A 672 0.78 -34.07 -27.69
C PRO A 672 0.61 -34.88 -28.97
N TRP A 673 -0.63 -35.19 -29.39
CA TRP A 673 -0.87 -35.96 -30.61
C TRP A 673 -0.44 -35.20 -31.88
N LEU A 674 -0.22 -33.88 -31.84
CA LEU A 674 0.32 -33.12 -32.97
C LEU A 674 1.73 -33.58 -33.37
N ALA A 675 2.50 -34.15 -32.43
CA ALA A 675 3.82 -34.70 -32.72
C ALA A 675 3.77 -36.02 -33.52
N GLU A 676 2.60 -36.67 -33.56
CA GLU A 676 2.44 -38.04 -34.06
C GLU A 676 1.95 -38.11 -35.52
N HIS A 677 1.83 -36.97 -36.21
CA HIS A 677 1.56 -36.87 -37.65
C HIS A 677 2.80 -36.30 -38.36
N THR A 678 3.72 -37.18 -38.76
CA THR A 678 5.01 -36.76 -39.34
C THR A 678 5.02 -37.00 -40.84
N VAL A 679 5.48 -36.02 -41.60
CA VAL A 679 5.67 -36.11 -43.05
C VAL A 679 7.10 -35.74 -43.38
N ALA A 680 7.84 -36.66 -44.01
CA ALA A 680 9.25 -36.48 -44.34
C ALA A 680 10.11 -35.97 -43.16
N GLY A 681 9.83 -36.46 -41.93
CA GLY A 681 10.57 -36.11 -40.72
C GLY A 681 10.10 -34.86 -39.95
N ALA A 682 9.13 -34.10 -40.46
CA ALA A 682 8.56 -32.93 -39.78
C ALA A 682 7.13 -33.21 -39.28
N ALA A 683 6.80 -32.78 -38.05
CA ALA A 683 5.42 -32.86 -37.56
C ALA A 683 4.56 -31.79 -38.24
N LEU A 684 3.61 -32.24 -39.06
CA LEU A 684 2.69 -31.36 -39.78
C LEU A 684 1.31 -31.43 -39.16
N LEU A 685 0.62 -30.29 -39.10
CA LEU A 685 -0.80 -30.27 -38.76
C LEU A 685 -1.59 -31.05 -39.83
N PRO A 686 -2.37 -32.10 -39.47
CA PRO A 686 -3.08 -32.90 -40.46
C PRO A 686 -4.16 -32.09 -41.16
N ALA A 687 -4.45 -32.45 -42.41
CA ALA A 687 -5.51 -31.86 -43.22
C ALA A 687 -6.87 -31.84 -42.51
N THR A 688 -7.16 -32.88 -41.74
CA THR A 688 -8.40 -33.04 -40.98
C THR A 688 -8.52 -32.07 -39.80
N ALA A 689 -7.41 -31.54 -39.28
CA ALA A 689 -7.45 -30.50 -38.25
C ALA A 689 -7.89 -29.14 -38.83
N PHE A 690 -7.49 -28.81 -40.06
CA PHE A 690 -8.02 -27.62 -40.75
C PHE A 690 -9.51 -27.76 -41.04
N LEU A 691 -9.96 -28.96 -41.41
CA LEU A 691 -11.37 -29.23 -41.61
C LEU A 691 -12.18 -29.09 -40.31
N GLU A 692 -11.68 -29.64 -39.20
CA GLU A 692 -12.31 -29.49 -37.89
C GLU A 692 -12.38 -28.01 -37.46
N MET A 693 -11.33 -27.21 -37.71
CA MET A 693 -11.36 -25.76 -37.49
C MET A 693 -12.46 -25.09 -38.32
N ALA A 694 -12.60 -25.46 -39.60
CA ALA A 694 -13.63 -24.92 -40.49
C ALA A 694 -15.05 -25.29 -40.05
N VAL A 695 -15.29 -26.56 -39.66
CA VAL A 695 -16.57 -27.05 -39.15
C VAL A 695 -16.94 -26.30 -37.86
N ARG A 696 -16.03 -26.25 -36.88
CA ARG A 696 -16.32 -25.61 -35.59
C ARG A 696 -16.51 -24.10 -35.72
N ALA A 697 -15.67 -23.42 -36.51
CA ALA A 697 -15.83 -21.99 -36.79
C ALA A 697 -17.12 -21.70 -37.57
N GLY A 698 -17.54 -22.63 -38.44
CA GLY A 698 -18.84 -22.60 -39.11
C GLY A 698 -19.99 -22.64 -38.13
N VAL A 699 -20.00 -23.59 -37.19
CA VAL A 699 -21.06 -23.69 -36.17
C VAL A 699 -21.18 -22.39 -35.37
N GLU A 700 -20.06 -21.79 -34.98
CA GLU A 700 -20.04 -20.50 -34.28
C GLU A 700 -20.59 -19.34 -35.14
N ALA A 701 -20.35 -19.40 -36.45
CA ALA A 701 -20.84 -18.41 -37.42
C ALA A 701 -22.28 -18.67 -37.92
N GLY A 702 -22.95 -19.73 -37.44
CA GLY A 702 -24.28 -20.15 -37.89
C GLY A 702 -24.29 -20.89 -39.23
N CYS A 703 -23.17 -21.49 -39.63
CA CYS A 703 -23.01 -22.35 -40.81
C CYS A 703 -22.93 -23.82 -40.43
N ASP A 704 -23.67 -24.68 -41.15
CA ASP A 704 -23.74 -26.13 -40.88
C ASP A 704 -23.04 -26.97 -41.98
N GLN A 705 -22.53 -26.31 -43.02
CA GLN A 705 -21.83 -26.96 -44.13
C GLN A 705 -20.53 -26.23 -44.48
N VAL A 706 -19.45 -27.00 -44.69
CA VAL A 706 -18.25 -26.52 -45.37
C VAL A 706 -18.43 -26.83 -46.86
N ALA A 707 -18.72 -25.80 -47.66
CA ALA A 707 -18.93 -25.94 -49.09
C ALA A 707 -17.63 -26.38 -49.77
N GLU A 708 -16.54 -25.72 -49.39
CA GLU A 708 -15.20 -25.97 -49.89
C GLU A 708 -14.16 -25.58 -48.83
N LEU A 709 -13.09 -26.37 -48.72
CA LEU A 709 -11.88 -26.05 -47.99
C LEU A 709 -10.68 -26.49 -48.83
N ILE A 710 -9.83 -25.55 -49.19
CA ILE A 710 -8.59 -25.75 -49.96
C ILE A 710 -7.40 -25.63 -49.02
N LEU A 711 -6.50 -26.60 -49.07
CA LEU A 711 -5.23 -26.58 -48.34
C LEU A 711 -4.15 -25.99 -49.25
N GLU A 712 -3.52 -24.90 -48.80
CA GLU A 712 -2.54 -24.15 -49.58
C GLU A 712 -1.10 -24.50 -49.16
N THR A 713 -0.77 -24.23 -47.90
CA THR A 713 0.59 -24.37 -47.36
C THR A 713 0.59 -25.30 -46.15
N PRO A 714 1.43 -26.33 -46.07
CA PRO A 714 1.55 -27.16 -44.88
C PRO A 714 1.97 -26.35 -43.65
N LEU A 715 1.37 -26.63 -42.49
CA LEU A 715 1.75 -26.00 -41.22
C LEU A 715 2.65 -26.96 -40.44
N VAL A 716 3.91 -26.56 -40.24
CA VAL A 716 4.87 -27.28 -39.39
C VAL A 716 4.64 -26.87 -37.93
N VAL A 717 4.44 -27.85 -37.05
CA VAL A 717 4.36 -27.60 -35.60
C VAL A 717 5.77 -27.80 -35.02
N PRO A 718 6.40 -26.79 -34.41
CA PRO A 718 7.80 -26.88 -33.97
C PRO A 718 7.97 -27.87 -32.80
N ASP A 719 9.19 -28.37 -32.63
CA ASP A 719 9.54 -29.28 -31.52
C ASP A 719 9.49 -28.58 -30.15
N ARG A 720 9.76 -27.26 -30.12
CA ARG A 720 9.72 -26.39 -28.93
C ARG A 720 9.06 -25.06 -29.28
N GLY A 721 8.34 -24.48 -28.33
CA GLY A 721 7.53 -23.28 -28.54
C GLY A 721 6.20 -23.59 -29.23
N GLY A 722 5.48 -22.53 -29.61
CA GLY A 722 4.18 -22.65 -30.26
C GLY A 722 4.09 -21.86 -31.56
N VAL A 723 3.04 -22.14 -32.35
CA VAL A 723 2.66 -21.34 -33.52
C VAL A 723 1.36 -20.62 -33.18
N HIS A 724 1.32 -19.31 -33.37
CA HIS A 724 0.08 -18.55 -33.24
C HIS A 724 -0.74 -18.71 -34.51
N LEU A 725 -1.98 -19.15 -34.35
CA LEU A 725 -2.99 -19.23 -35.39
C LEU A 725 -3.95 -18.06 -35.30
N GLN A 726 -4.34 -17.56 -36.46
CA GLN A 726 -5.46 -16.66 -36.63
C GLN A 726 -6.42 -17.29 -37.65
N ILE A 727 -7.67 -17.46 -37.25
CA ILE A 727 -8.72 -18.05 -38.09
C ILE A 727 -9.78 -16.98 -38.31
N SER A 728 -10.06 -16.66 -39.55
CA SER A 728 -11.02 -15.62 -39.91
C SER A 728 -12.24 -16.22 -40.60
N VAL A 729 -13.43 -15.87 -40.12
CA VAL A 729 -14.70 -16.07 -40.82
C VAL A 729 -15.24 -14.71 -41.25
N GLY A 730 -15.40 -14.54 -42.56
CA GLY A 730 -15.89 -13.31 -43.15
C GLY A 730 -17.33 -12.97 -42.78
N PRO A 731 -17.78 -11.75 -43.15
CA PRO A 731 -19.18 -11.35 -43.03
C PRO A 731 -20.11 -12.29 -43.82
N PRO A 732 -21.39 -12.36 -43.48
CA PRO A 732 -22.36 -13.13 -44.27
C PRO A 732 -22.51 -12.53 -45.68
N GLY A 733 -22.16 -13.33 -46.68
CA GLY A 733 -22.29 -13.01 -48.10
C GLY A 733 -23.63 -13.43 -48.70
N PRO A 734 -23.82 -13.24 -50.02
CA PRO A 734 -25.03 -13.64 -50.73
C PRO A 734 -25.32 -15.13 -50.56
N ALA A 735 -26.60 -15.51 -50.46
CA ALA A 735 -27.03 -16.91 -50.29
C ALA A 735 -26.46 -17.62 -49.04
N GLY A 736 -26.03 -16.88 -48.02
CA GLY A 736 -25.57 -17.45 -46.74
C GLY A 736 -24.13 -17.96 -46.76
N THR A 737 -23.33 -17.63 -47.78
CA THR A 737 -21.91 -18.00 -47.84
C THR A 737 -21.05 -17.13 -46.92
N ARG A 738 -20.06 -17.70 -46.24
CA ARG A 738 -19.03 -16.97 -45.49
C ARG A 738 -17.64 -17.46 -45.89
N ALA A 739 -16.72 -16.52 -46.17
CA ALA A 739 -15.32 -16.88 -46.44
C ALA A 739 -14.63 -17.36 -45.15
N PHE A 740 -13.75 -18.35 -45.25
CA PHE A 740 -12.97 -18.91 -44.17
C PHE A 740 -11.48 -18.90 -44.54
N ALA A 741 -10.59 -18.57 -43.60
CA ALA A 741 -9.16 -18.70 -43.80
C ALA A 741 -8.41 -18.97 -42.50
N VAL A 742 -7.29 -19.69 -42.60
CA VAL A 742 -6.39 -20.03 -41.49
C VAL A 742 -5.00 -19.48 -41.79
N TYR A 743 -4.50 -18.64 -40.88
CA TYR A 743 -3.18 -18.03 -40.94
C TYR A 743 -2.35 -18.46 -39.74
N SER A 744 -1.03 -18.55 -39.90
CA SER A 744 -0.12 -18.79 -38.80
C SER A 744 1.11 -17.90 -38.83
N ARG A 745 1.71 -17.69 -37.65
CA ARG A 745 3.05 -17.11 -37.50
C ARG A 745 3.81 -17.83 -36.37
N PRO A 746 5.15 -17.93 -36.43
CA PRO A 746 5.94 -18.48 -35.34
C PRO A 746 5.71 -17.71 -34.04
N GLY A 747 5.58 -18.42 -32.91
CA GLY A 747 5.64 -17.80 -31.58
C GLY A 747 7.07 -17.39 -31.27
N GLY A 748 7.25 -16.20 -30.69
CA GLY A 748 8.57 -15.78 -30.18
C GLY A 748 9.05 -16.73 -29.07
N PRO A 749 10.36 -16.92 -28.89
CA PRO A 749 10.87 -17.68 -27.76
C PRO A 749 10.39 -17.04 -26.45
N ASP A 750 9.98 -17.88 -25.50
CA ASP A 750 9.48 -17.54 -24.17
C ASP A 750 10.16 -16.31 -23.55
N GLU A 751 9.37 -15.38 -23.02
CA GLU A 751 9.83 -14.17 -22.30
C GLU A 751 10.47 -14.49 -20.93
N THR A 752 11.04 -15.68 -20.76
CA THR A 752 11.66 -16.16 -19.52
C THR A 752 13.07 -16.71 -19.74
N GLY A 753 13.96 -15.93 -20.37
CA GLY A 753 15.39 -16.25 -20.33
C GLY A 753 16.23 -15.51 -21.37
N GLY A 754 17.29 -14.84 -20.89
CA GLY A 754 18.17 -13.95 -21.65
C GLY A 754 18.65 -14.44 -23.02
N ASP A 755 18.26 -13.70 -24.07
CA ASP A 755 19.19 -12.97 -24.95
C ASP A 755 18.39 -12.00 -25.87
N ARG A 756 18.26 -10.73 -25.49
CA ARG A 756 17.39 -9.73 -26.13
C ARG A 756 17.93 -9.12 -27.44
N ARG A 757 18.94 -9.73 -28.08
CA ARG A 757 19.56 -9.16 -29.30
C ARG A 757 19.15 -9.81 -30.62
N ARG A 758 18.16 -10.72 -30.61
CA ARG A 758 17.55 -11.29 -31.84
C ARG A 758 16.01 -11.21 -31.89
N ALA A 759 15.40 -10.28 -31.16
CA ALA A 759 13.98 -9.95 -31.31
C ALA A 759 13.83 -8.59 -31.99
N ALA A 760 14.04 -8.56 -33.30
CA ALA A 760 13.82 -7.37 -34.12
C ALA A 760 13.23 -7.78 -35.47
N ASP A 761 12.04 -8.38 -35.44
CA ASP A 761 11.00 -8.14 -36.45
C ASP A 761 9.61 -8.42 -35.84
N PRO A 762 8.87 -7.39 -35.38
CA PRO A 762 7.47 -7.54 -34.96
C PRO A 762 6.54 -7.92 -36.12
N GLY A 763 7.04 -7.90 -37.37
CA GLY A 763 6.31 -8.13 -38.62
C GLY A 763 6.47 -9.52 -39.21
N GLY A 764 6.70 -10.57 -38.40
CA GLY A 764 6.72 -11.95 -38.88
C GLY A 764 5.52 -12.23 -39.80
N ARG A 765 5.80 -12.49 -41.09
CA ARG A 765 4.78 -12.58 -42.13
C ARG A 765 3.82 -13.72 -41.83
N TRP A 766 2.53 -13.41 -41.67
CA TRP A 766 1.48 -14.41 -41.57
C TRP A 766 1.48 -15.29 -42.84
N THR A 767 1.54 -16.60 -42.63
CA THR A 767 1.44 -17.59 -43.71
C THR A 767 0.03 -18.12 -43.75
N ARG A 768 -0.61 -18.11 -44.92
CA ARG A 768 -1.94 -18.69 -45.12
C ARG A 768 -1.82 -20.17 -45.42
N HIS A 769 -2.58 -20.97 -44.68
CA HIS A 769 -2.51 -22.44 -44.74
C HIS A 769 -3.73 -23.07 -45.38
N ALA A 770 -4.90 -22.49 -45.15
CA ALA A 770 -6.13 -22.97 -45.75
C ALA A 770 -7.11 -21.83 -46.01
N THR A 771 -7.94 -21.98 -47.04
CA THR A 771 -9.05 -21.08 -47.36
C THR A 771 -10.29 -21.90 -47.69
N GLY A 772 -11.48 -21.39 -47.41
CA GLY A 772 -12.70 -22.11 -47.70
C GLY A 772 -13.93 -21.22 -47.75
N THR A 773 -15.05 -21.84 -48.08
CA THR A 773 -16.38 -21.24 -48.06
C THR A 773 -17.29 -22.07 -47.16
N LEU A 774 -17.89 -21.40 -46.18
CA LEU A 774 -18.89 -21.96 -45.26
C LEU A 774 -20.28 -21.55 -45.76
N LEU A 775 -21.29 -22.40 -45.57
CA LEU A 775 -22.66 -22.15 -45.98
C LEU A 775 -23.59 -22.20 -44.76
N ALA A 776 -24.40 -21.16 -44.60
CA ALA A 776 -25.51 -21.15 -43.66
C ALA A 776 -26.58 -22.17 -44.06
N GLY A 777 -26.91 -23.08 -43.15
CA GLY A 777 -28.03 -23.98 -43.33
C GLY A 777 -29.34 -23.20 -43.27
N GLY A 778 -30.24 -23.43 -44.24
CA GLY A 778 -31.60 -22.91 -44.17
C GLY A 778 -32.23 -23.36 -42.84
N GLY A 779 -32.62 -22.39 -42.01
CA GLY A 779 -33.03 -22.63 -40.63
C GLY A 779 -34.09 -23.74 -40.47
N HIS A 780 -33.84 -24.64 -39.52
CA HIS A 780 -34.80 -25.54 -38.87
C HIS A 780 -35.78 -26.30 -39.77
N GLY A 781 -35.44 -27.56 -40.07
CA GLY A 781 -36.42 -28.60 -40.43
C GLY A 781 -36.12 -29.30 -41.74
N ALA A 782 -35.81 -30.59 -41.64
CA ALA A 782 -35.49 -31.52 -42.73
C ALA A 782 -34.11 -31.29 -43.40
N ALA A 783 -33.03 -31.52 -42.63
CA ALA A 783 -31.84 -32.10 -43.25
C ALA A 783 -32.30 -33.35 -44.02
N ALA A 784 -32.08 -33.40 -45.33
CA ALA A 784 -32.32 -34.60 -46.11
C ALA A 784 -31.60 -35.74 -45.37
N ARG A 785 -32.33 -36.80 -45.01
CA ARG A 785 -31.72 -37.97 -44.36
C ARG A 785 -30.51 -38.38 -45.20
N PRO A 786 -29.35 -38.63 -44.57
CA PRO A 786 -28.17 -39.07 -45.31
C PRO A 786 -28.53 -40.27 -46.19
N SER A 787 -28.12 -40.24 -47.46
CA SER A 787 -28.52 -41.23 -48.47
C SER A 787 -27.83 -42.59 -48.29
N PHE A 788 -27.04 -42.76 -47.23
CA PHE A 788 -26.23 -43.94 -46.97
C PHE A 788 -26.63 -44.63 -45.66
N ASP A 789 -26.54 -45.96 -45.65
CA ASP A 789 -26.85 -46.81 -44.49
C ASP A 789 -25.65 -47.71 -44.18
N LEU A 790 -25.10 -47.55 -42.97
CA LEU A 790 -23.98 -48.33 -42.43
C LEU A 790 -24.36 -49.09 -41.15
N ALA A 791 -25.65 -49.35 -40.92
CA ALA A 791 -26.15 -50.11 -39.78
C ALA A 791 -25.73 -51.59 -39.83
N VAL A 792 -25.79 -52.20 -41.02
CA VAL A 792 -25.33 -53.59 -41.24
C VAL A 792 -23.82 -53.62 -41.42
N TRP A 793 -23.11 -54.32 -40.53
CA TRP A 793 -21.65 -54.32 -40.52
C TRP A 793 -21.03 -55.69 -40.15
N PRO A 794 -20.00 -56.16 -40.88
CA PRO A 794 -19.50 -55.59 -42.13
C PRO A 794 -20.55 -55.69 -43.25
N PRO A 795 -20.56 -54.76 -44.23
CA PRO A 795 -21.57 -54.79 -45.29
C PRO A 795 -21.54 -56.09 -46.09
N GLY A 796 -22.73 -56.57 -46.49
CA GLY A 796 -22.85 -57.79 -47.29
C GLY A 796 -22.09 -57.71 -48.61
N GLY A 797 -21.45 -58.82 -49.01
CA GLY A 797 -20.65 -58.91 -50.24
C GLY A 797 -19.26 -58.28 -50.15
N THR A 798 -18.77 -57.97 -48.95
CA THR A 798 -17.41 -57.47 -48.73
C THR A 798 -16.42 -58.61 -48.39
N GLN A 799 -15.15 -58.42 -48.73
CA GLN A 799 -14.03 -59.30 -48.34
C GLN A 799 -13.11 -58.56 -47.37
N SER A 800 -12.64 -59.24 -46.31
CA SER A 800 -11.68 -58.64 -45.37
C SER A 800 -10.33 -58.41 -46.06
N VAL A 801 -9.73 -57.24 -45.81
CA VAL A 801 -8.42 -56.85 -46.31
C VAL A 801 -7.44 -56.89 -45.14
N ALA A 802 -6.31 -57.58 -45.30
CA ALA A 802 -5.26 -57.61 -44.28
C ALA A 802 -4.68 -56.21 -44.07
N THR A 803 -4.50 -55.81 -42.81
CA THR A 803 -4.04 -54.47 -42.41
C THR A 803 -2.65 -54.47 -41.78
N ASP A 804 -1.97 -55.63 -41.69
CA ASP A 804 -0.69 -55.79 -40.99
C ASP A 804 0.42 -54.89 -41.55
N ASP A 805 0.42 -54.64 -42.86
CA ASP A 805 1.40 -53.80 -43.55
C ASP A 805 0.90 -52.37 -43.84
N LEU A 806 -0.31 -52.01 -43.38
CA LEU A 806 -0.96 -50.73 -43.66
C LEU A 806 -0.06 -49.53 -43.33
N TYR A 807 0.44 -49.48 -42.09
CA TYR A 807 1.26 -48.36 -41.63
C TYR A 807 2.68 -48.39 -42.21
N SER A 808 3.21 -49.56 -42.58
CA SER A 808 4.47 -49.68 -43.31
C SER A 808 4.34 -49.12 -44.74
N ARG A 809 3.19 -49.32 -45.39
CA ARG A 809 2.89 -48.72 -46.70
C ARG A 809 2.71 -47.20 -46.63
N LEU A 810 2.08 -46.68 -45.58
CA LEU A 810 1.96 -45.23 -45.34
C LEU A 810 3.33 -44.58 -45.05
N ALA A 811 4.16 -45.23 -44.23
CA ALA A 811 5.54 -44.78 -44.01
C ALA A 811 6.33 -44.75 -45.33
N ALA A 812 6.22 -45.81 -46.15
CA ALA A 812 6.84 -45.87 -47.47
C ALA A 812 6.32 -44.79 -48.43
N SER A 813 5.08 -44.30 -48.26
CA SER A 813 4.50 -43.18 -49.02
C SER A 813 4.99 -41.80 -48.54
N GLY A 814 5.72 -41.75 -47.41
CA GLY A 814 6.34 -40.56 -46.83
C GLY A 814 5.54 -39.92 -45.70
N VAL A 815 4.63 -40.69 -45.07
CA VAL A 815 3.83 -40.25 -43.92
C VAL A 815 3.97 -41.25 -42.77
N ASP A 816 4.64 -40.82 -41.71
CA ASP A 816 4.88 -41.60 -40.50
C ASP A 816 3.85 -41.24 -39.43
N TYR A 817 2.97 -42.19 -39.17
CA TYR A 817 1.94 -42.08 -38.14
C TYR A 817 2.42 -42.70 -36.82
N GLY A 818 2.39 -41.91 -35.75
CA GLY A 818 2.60 -42.35 -34.38
C GLY A 818 1.38 -43.07 -33.79
N PRO A 819 1.51 -43.66 -32.59
CA PRO A 819 0.47 -44.48 -31.95
C PRO A 819 -0.95 -43.90 -31.89
N ALA A 820 -1.11 -42.58 -31.79
CA ALA A 820 -2.38 -41.87 -31.77
C ALA A 820 -3.17 -42.05 -33.08
N PHE A 821 -2.49 -41.93 -34.22
CA PHE A 821 -3.08 -42.02 -35.55
C PHE A 821 -3.23 -43.46 -36.06
N ARG A 822 -2.66 -44.45 -35.35
CA ARG A 822 -2.81 -45.87 -35.69
C ARG A 822 -4.16 -46.44 -35.23
N ALA A 823 -5.26 -45.83 -35.69
CA ALA A 823 -6.60 -46.05 -35.18
C ALA A 823 -7.47 -47.00 -36.05
N VAL A 824 -6.96 -47.51 -37.17
CA VAL A 824 -7.68 -48.48 -38.02
C VAL A 824 -7.74 -49.85 -37.33
N ARG A 825 -8.95 -50.40 -37.21
CA ARG A 825 -9.21 -51.70 -36.54
C ARG A 825 -9.39 -52.83 -37.54
N ALA A 826 -10.15 -52.59 -38.60
CA ALA A 826 -10.41 -53.56 -39.64
C ALA A 826 -10.82 -52.86 -40.94
N VAL A 827 -10.51 -53.49 -42.07
CA VAL A 827 -10.84 -53.00 -43.42
C VAL A 827 -11.48 -54.12 -44.24
N TRP A 828 -12.51 -53.76 -45.00
CA TRP A 828 -13.17 -54.64 -45.96
C TRP A 828 -13.28 -53.96 -47.32
N ARG A 829 -13.38 -54.76 -48.39
CA ARG A 829 -13.51 -54.27 -49.77
C ARG A 829 -14.73 -54.88 -50.45
N ARG A 830 -15.44 -54.06 -51.23
CA ARG A 830 -16.45 -54.52 -52.20
C ARG A 830 -16.24 -53.79 -53.52
N GLY A 831 -15.68 -54.48 -54.50
CA GLY A 831 -15.26 -53.84 -55.76
C GLY A 831 -14.22 -52.74 -55.50
N THR A 832 -14.56 -51.50 -55.87
CA THR A 832 -13.75 -50.30 -55.63
C THR A 832 -14.10 -49.55 -54.34
N GLU A 833 -15.10 -50.02 -53.58
CA GLU A 833 -15.45 -49.44 -52.28
C GLU A 833 -14.60 -50.06 -51.16
N LEU A 834 -14.12 -49.21 -50.25
CA LEU A 834 -13.45 -49.61 -49.02
C LEU A 834 -14.31 -49.26 -47.81
N PHE A 835 -14.37 -50.19 -46.87
CA PHE A 835 -15.08 -50.05 -45.61
C PHE A 835 -14.08 -50.20 -44.46
N ALA A 836 -14.13 -49.33 -43.47
CA ALA A 836 -13.21 -49.38 -42.35
C ALA A 836 -13.88 -49.10 -41.01
N GLU A 837 -13.43 -49.81 -39.98
CA GLU A 837 -13.65 -49.43 -38.59
C GLU A 837 -12.42 -48.68 -38.08
N VAL A 838 -12.64 -47.49 -37.54
CA VAL A 838 -11.61 -46.67 -36.91
C VAL A 838 -12.04 -46.30 -35.50
N ALA A 839 -11.15 -46.41 -34.53
CA ALA A 839 -11.47 -46.08 -33.14
C ALA A 839 -10.28 -45.42 -32.45
N LEU A 840 -10.54 -44.26 -31.83
CA LEU A 840 -9.53 -43.52 -31.07
C LEU A 840 -8.93 -44.41 -29.98
N PRO A 841 -7.63 -44.28 -29.68
CA PRO A 841 -7.06 -44.83 -28.47
C PRO A 841 -7.79 -44.29 -27.22
N GLU A 842 -7.91 -45.11 -26.19
CA GLU A 842 -8.66 -44.80 -24.95
C GLU A 842 -8.30 -43.43 -24.35
N ARG A 843 -6.99 -43.09 -24.36
CA ARG A 843 -6.44 -41.80 -23.91
C ARG A 843 -6.99 -40.55 -24.62
N LEU A 844 -7.44 -40.68 -25.87
CA LEU A 844 -8.04 -39.59 -26.65
C LEU A 844 -9.59 -39.67 -26.65
N GLY A 845 -10.16 -40.86 -26.43
CA GLY A 845 -11.61 -41.08 -26.47
C GLY A 845 -12.40 -40.20 -25.49
N ALA A 846 -11.90 -39.99 -24.27
CA ALA A 846 -12.55 -39.14 -23.27
C ALA A 846 -12.64 -37.65 -23.69
N ARG A 847 -11.74 -37.19 -24.57
CA ARG A 847 -11.68 -35.80 -25.07
C ARG A 847 -12.36 -35.63 -26.44
N ALA A 848 -12.85 -36.72 -27.06
CA ALA A 848 -13.52 -36.68 -28.36
C ALA A 848 -14.72 -35.74 -28.38
N ARG A 849 -15.47 -35.64 -27.27
CA ARG A 849 -16.66 -34.77 -27.12
C ARG A 849 -16.39 -33.27 -27.31
N ARG A 850 -15.13 -32.83 -27.24
CA ARG A 850 -14.75 -31.43 -27.47
C ARG A 850 -14.60 -31.08 -28.95
N PHE A 851 -14.64 -32.07 -29.83
CA PHE A 851 -14.52 -31.89 -31.28
C PHE A 851 -15.84 -32.23 -31.96
N GLY A 852 -16.11 -31.58 -33.10
CA GLY A 852 -17.12 -32.03 -34.05
C GLY A 852 -16.76 -33.43 -34.53
N LEU A 853 -15.62 -33.56 -35.21
CA LEU A 853 -14.98 -34.82 -35.54
C LEU A 853 -13.50 -34.75 -35.12
N HIS A 854 -13.07 -35.66 -34.25
CA HIS A 854 -11.69 -35.63 -33.78
C HIS A 854 -10.71 -35.79 -34.97
N PRO A 855 -9.75 -34.87 -35.19
CA PRO A 855 -8.89 -34.88 -36.38
C PRO A 855 -8.13 -36.18 -36.59
N VAL A 856 -7.59 -36.76 -35.52
CA VAL A 856 -6.92 -38.08 -35.52
C VAL A 856 -7.85 -39.20 -36.03
N LEU A 857 -9.12 -39.18 -35.63
CA LEU A 857 -10.08 -40.22 -35.99
C LEU A 857 -10.50 -40.09 -37.46
N LEU A 858 -10.74 -38.86 -37.91
CA LEU A 858 -11.05 -38.59 -39.31
C LEU A 858 -9.84 -38.83 -40.22
N ASP A 859 -8.62 -38.56 -39.76
CA ASP A 859 -7.41 -38.83 -40.55
C ASP A 859 -7.22 -40.34 -40.73
N ALA A 860 -7.39 -41.11 -39.65
CA ALA A 860 -7.34 -42.57 -39.70
C ALA A 860 -8.40 -43.18 -40.63
N ALA A 861 -9.55 -42.53 -40.79
CA ALA A 861 -10.58 -42.94 -41.75
C ALA A 861 -10.09 -42.95 -43.20
N LEU A 862 -9.06 -42.17 -43.53
CA LEU A 862 -8.48 -42.08 -44.88
C LEU A 862 -7.37 -43.10 -45.13
N HIS A 863 -6.76 -43.65 -44.06
CA HIS A 863 -5.64 -44.59 -44.15
C HIS A 863 -5.90 -45.82 -45.04
N PRO A 864 -7.11 -46.44 -45.04
CA PRO A 864 -7.41 -47.59 -45.89
C PRO A 864 -7.17 -47.35 -47.39
N MET A 865 -7.17 -46.10 -47.86
CA MET A 865 -6.95 -45.74 -49.26
C MET A 865 -5.58 -46.20 -49.78
N VAL A 866 -4.58 -46.35 -48.91
CA VAL A 866 -3.25 -46.87 -49.30
C VAL A 866 -3.29 -48.35 -49.70
N LEU A 867 -4.32 -49.07 -49.25
CA LEU A 867 -4.55 -50.47 -49.60
C LEU A 867 -5.28 -50.60 -50.95
N ASP A 868 -5.73 -49.50 -51.55
CA ASP A 868 -6.31 -49.51 -52.87
C ASP A 868 -5.24 -49.73 -53.97
N PRO A 869 -5.40 -50.72 -54.87
CA PRO A 869 -4.42 -51.00 -55.92
C PRO A 869 -4.19 -49.84 -56.88
N GLU A 870 -5.17 -48.96 -57.09
CA GLU A 870 -5.08 -47.83 -58.01
C GLU A 870 -4.61 -46.54 -57.31
N LEU A 871 -5.10 -46.28 -56.08
CA LEU A 871 -4.75 -45.06 -55.33
C LEU A 871 -3.46 -45.20 -54.51
N GLY A 872 -3.19 -46.38 -53.95
CA GLY A 872 -2.04 -46.64 -53.07
C GLY A 872 -0.67 -46.30 -53.67
N PRO A 873 -0.37 -46.69 -54.93
CA PRO A 873 0.93 -46.40 -55.56
C PRO A 873 1.17 -44.90 -55.86
N ARG A 874 0.12 -44.08 -55.91
CA ARG A 874 0.16 -42.70 -56.44
C ARG A 874 0.63 -41.64 -55.43
N ARG A 875 0.96 -42.02 -54.18
CA ARG A 875 1.41 -41.11 -53.09
C ARG A 875 0.52 -39.86 -52.97
N LEU A 876 -0.79 -40.10 -52.93
CA LEU A 876 -1.81 -39.05 -52.92
C LEU A 876 -1.94 -38.40 -51.54
N ARG A 877 -2.20 -37.09 -51.49
CA ARG A 877 -2.45 -36.33 -50.26
C ARG A 877 -3.77 -35.55 -50.36
N PRO A 878 -4.47 -35.32 -49.23
CA PRO A 878 -5.61 -34.40 -49.17
C PRO A 878 -5.26 -33.03 -49.74
N PHE A 879 -6.05 -32.54 -50.70
CA PHE A 879 -5.86 -31.21 -51.28
C PHE A 879 -7.05 -30.28 -50.99
N SER A 880 -8.27 -30.74 -51.25
CA SER A 880 -9.47 -29.99 -50.93
C SER A 880 -10.61 -30.87 -50.47
N TRP A 881 -11.42 -30.33 -49.56
CA TRP A 881 -12.65 -30.94 -49.08
C TRP A 881 -13.82 -30.16 -49.65
N SER A 882 -14.85 -30.85 -50.13
CA SER A 882 -16.07 -30.21 -50.60
C SER A 882 -17.30 -30.88 -50.03
N ASN A 883 -18.37 -30.10 -49.90
CA ASN A 883 -19.67 -30.53 -49.40
C ASN A 883 -19.60 -31.28 -48.06
N VAL A 884 -18.77 -30.81 -47.12
CA VAL A 884 -18.66 -31.48 -45.81
C VAL A 884 -19.83 -31.08 -44.92
N ARG A 885 -20.57 -32.08 -44.44
CA ARG A 885 -21.63 -31.91 -43.44
C ARG A 885 -21.37 -32.85 -42.28
N VAL A 886 -21.54 -32.33 -41.07
CA VAL A 886 -21.42 -33.09 -39.82
C VAL A 886 -22.81 -33.19 -39.18
N HIS A 887 -23.31 -34.41 -39.04
CA HIS A 887 -24.66 -34.73 -38.53
C HIS A 887 -24.66 -35.04 -37.03
N ALA A 888 -23.55 -35.57 -36.51
CA ALA A 888 -23.35 -35.89 -35.11
C ALA A 888 -21.89 -35.60 -34.69
N THR A 889 -21.67 -35.27 -33.42
CA THR A 889 -20.36 -34.86 -32.91
C THR A 889 -19.89 -35.71 -31.73
N GLY A 890 -18.60 -35.64 -31.41
CA GLY A 890 -18.06 -36.23 -30.18
C GLY A 890 -17.94 -37.76 -30.16
N VAL A 891 -17.98 -38.40 -31.31
CA VAL A 891 -17.97 -39.86 -31.46
C VAL A 891 -16.53 -40.42 -31.38
N PRO A 892 -16.25 -41.46 -30.55
CA PRO A 892 -14.89 -42.00 -30.38
C PRO A 892 -14.51 -43.11 -31.39
N ALA A 893 -15.47 -43.65 -32.14
CA ALA A 893 -15.28 -44.71 -33.13
C ALA A 893 -16.22 -44.55 -34.32
N LEU A 894 -15.71 -44.78 -35.53
CA LEU A 894 -16.44 -44.60 -36.79
C LEU A 894 -16.44 -45.88 -37.63
N ARG A 895 -17.55 -46.08 -38.33
CA ARG A 895 -17.67 -46.93 -39.52
C ARG A 895 -17.62 -46.02 -40.74
N VAL A 896 -16.72 -46.32 -41.67
CA VAL A 896 -16.43 -45.44 -42.81
C VAL A 896 -16.61 -46.20 -44.11
N ARG A 897 -17.28 -45.59 -45.09
CA ARG A 897 -17.28 -46.02 -46.48
C ARG A 897 -16.52 -44.99 -47.32
N LEU A 898 -15.52 -45.47 -48.05
CA LEU A 898 -14.75 -44.71 -49.04
C LEU A 898 -15.08 -45.26 -50.41
N SER A 899 -15.57 -44.41 -51.31
CA SER A 899 -15.89 -44.80 -52.69
C SER A 899 -15.34 -43.79 -53.70
N PRO A 900 -14.89 -44.23 -54.89
CA PRO A 900 -14.44 -43.32 -55.93
C PRO A 900 -15.58 -42.39 -56.39
N ALA A 901 -15.31 -41.08 -56.42
CA ALA A 901 -16.22 -40.05 -56.92
C ALA A 901 -15.72 -39.36 -58.20
N GLY A 902 -14.46 -39.58 -58.56
CA GLY A 902 -13.78 -39.10 -59.75
C GLY A 902 -12.34 -39.65 -59.82
N PRO A 903 -11.51 -39.25 -60.82
CA PRO A 903 -10.15 -39.79 -60.99
C PRO A 903 -9.23 -39.57 -59.79
N ASP A 904 -9.40 -38.44 -59.09
CA ASP A 904 -8.64 -38.05 -57.91
C ASP A 904 -9.58 -37.61 -56.76
N GLU A 905 -10.85 -38.02 -56.79
CA GLU A 905 -11.86 -37.65 -55.79
C GLU A 905 -12.46 -38.88 -55.12
N VAL A 906 -12.60 -38.83 -53.80
CA VAL A 906 -13.18 -39.89 -52.97
C VAL A 906 -14.37 -39.33 -52.20
N ALA A 907 -15.52 -40.01 -52.29
CA ALA A 907 -16.64 -39.78 -51.39
C ALA A 907 -16.38 -40.52 -50.07
N ILE A 908 -16.59 -39.81 -48.97
CA ILE A 908 -16.37 -40.29 -47.61
C ILE A 908 -17.70 -40.19 -46.88
N GLU A 909 -18.19 -41.33 -46.43
CA GLU A 909 -19.41 -41.41 -45.65
C GLU A 909 -19.09 -42.08 -44.31
N VAL A 910 -19.51 -41.43 -43.24
CA VAL A 910 -19.10 -41.75 -41.88
C VAL A 910 -20.34 -41.99 -41.04
N ALA A 911 -20.35 -43.11 -40.34
CA ALA A 911 -21.32 -43.43 -39.30
C ALA A 911 -20.62 -43.79 -37.99
N ASP A 912 -21.35 -43.79 -36.88
CA ASP A 912 -20.84 -44.28 -35.60
C ASP A 912 -20.81 -45.82 -35.54
N ALA A 913 -20.40 -46.38 -34.40
CA ALA A 913 -20.36 -47.84 -34.20
C ALA A 913 -21.73 -48.53 -34.28
N THR A 914 -22.84 -47.79 -34.23
CA THR A 914 -24.21 -48.31 -34.38
C THR A 914 -24.74 -48.17 -35.81
N GLY A 915 -24.02 -47.43 -36.67
CA GLY A 915 -24.40 -47.13 -38.05
C GLY A 915 -25.22 -45.85 -38.21
N GLN A 916 -25.36 -45.01 -37.17
CA GLN A 916 -25.98 -43.70 -37.31
C GLN A 916 -25.05 -42.74 -38.05
N PRO A 917 -25.53 -41.97 -39.05
CA PRO A 917 -24.70 -41.03 -39.79
C PRO A 917 -24.03 -39.97 -38.90
N VAL A 918 -22.74 -39.76 -39.12
CA VAL A 918 -21.92 -38.79 -38.39
C VAL A 918 -21.46 -37.67 -39.32
N ALA A 919 -21.00 -37.99 -40.53
CA ALA A 919 -20.62 -36.99 -41.53
C ALA A 919 -20.60 -37.56 -42.94
N ASP A 920 -20.70 -36.68 -43.92
CA ASP A 920 -20.36 -36.96 -45.32
C ASP A 920 -19.51 -35.84 -45.90
N ALA A 921 -18.61 -36.22 -46.80
CA ALA A 921 -17.66 -35.32 -47.43
C ALA A 921 -17.21 -35.85 -48.79
N ARG A 922 -16.73 -34.95 -49.65
CA ARG A 922 -15.90 -35.30 -50.80
C ARG A 922 -14.49 -34.79 -50.57
N LEU A 923 -13.51 -35.65 -50.86
CA LEU A 923 -12.10 -35.34 -50.72
C LEU A 923 -11.43 -35.45 -52.09
N THR A 924 -10.92 -34.33 -52.58
CA THR A 924 -10.01 -34.31 -53.73
C THR A 924 -8.58 -34.51 -53.24
N LEU A 925 -7.88 -35.43 -53.88
CA LEU A 925 -6.50 -35.79 -53.61
C LEU A 925 -5.59 -35.23 -54.69
N ARG A 926 -4.31 -35.04 -54.37
CA ARG A 926 -3.27 -34.74 -55.37
C ARG A 926 -2.02 -35.56 -55.15
N PRO A 927 -1.28 -35.92 -56.22
CA PRO A 927 0.03 -36.54 -56.10
C PRO A 927 0.99 -35.66 -55.31
N ALA A 928 1.73 -36.24 -54.37
CA ALA A 928 2.82 -35.54 -53.71
C ALA A 928 3.99 -35.34 -54.70
N PRO A 929 4.59 -34.14 -54.79
CA PRO A 929 5.84 -33.97 -55.54
C PRO A 929 6.92 -34.90 -54.96
N THR A 930 7.79 -35.44 -55.81
CA THR A 930 8.94 -36.26 -55.39
C THR A 930 9.79 -35.44 -54.40
N PRO A 931 10.14 -35.97 -53.22
CA PRO A 931 10.81 -35.17 -52.20
C PRO A 931 12.21 -34.76 -52.67
N THR A 932 12.36 -33.54 -53.18
CA THR A 932 13.61 -32.79 -53.00
C THR A 932 13.66 -32.39 -51.53
N ALA A 933 14.77 -32.73 -50.86
CA ALA A 933 15.00 -32.37 -49.46
C ALA A 933 14.55 -30.93 -49.21
N VAL A 934 13.68 -30.74 -48.22
CA VAL A 934 13.37 -29.41 -47.72
C VAL A 934 14.68 -28.86 -47.18
N GLU A 935 15.36 -28.02 -47.97
CA GLU A 935 16.57 -27.35 -47.51
C GLU A 935 16.20 -26.52 -46.30
N PRO A 936 16.88 -26.69 -45.15
CA PRO A 936 16.75 -25.76 -44.05
C PRO A 936 17.18 -24.39 -44.57
N THR A 937 16.31 -23.39 -44.45
CA THR A 937 16.56 -22.02 -44.89
C THR A 937 17.96 -21.57 -44.43
N PRO A 938 18.82 -21.09 -45.35
CA PRO A 938 20.21 -20.79 -45.03
C PRO A 938 20.28 -19.63 -44.03
N THR A 939 21.06 -19.83 -42.97
CA THR A 939 21.47 -18.75 -42.07
C THR A 939 22.30 -17.73 -42.85
N VAL A 940 21.76 -16.54 -43.04
CA VAL A 940 22.49 -15.42 -43.66
C VAL A 940 23.57 -14.90 -42.69
N PRO A 941 24.83 -14.78 -43.13
CA PRO A 941 25.93 -14.20 -42.35
C PRO A 941 25.89 -12.66 -42.35
N ALA A 942 26.59 -12.09 -41.37
CA ALA A 942 26.60 -10.66 -41.06
C ALA A 942 27.33 -9.78 -42.08
N ALA A 943 26.85 -8.53 -42.17
CA ALA A 943 27.50 -7.29 -42.60
C ALA A 943 27.77 -7.07 -44.10
N VAL A 944 27.00 -6.14 -44.70
CA VAL A 944 27.49 -5.16 -45.69
C VAL A 944 26.76 -3.82 -45.49
N ASP A 945 27.56 -2.75 -45.60
CA ASP A 945 27.35 -1.30 -45.48
C ASP A 945 26.24 -0.73 -46.42
N PRO A 946 25.44 0.30 -46.02
CA PRO A 946 24.36 0.85 -46.84
C PRO A 946 24.88 2.03 -47.66
N ALA A 947 25.24 1.78 -48.93
CA ALA A 947 25.49 2.85 -49.89
C ALA A 947 25.03 2.44 -51.29
N ARG A 948 23.73 2.62 -51.57
CA ARG A 948 23.21 2.87 -52.93
C ARG A 948 21.77 3.38 -52.87
N GLU A 949 21.60 4.69 -52.99
CA GLU A 949 20.38 5.31 -53.53
C GLU A 949 20.31 5.06 -55.04
N VAL A 950 19.09 5.11 -55.62
CA VAL A 950 18.68 5.51 -57.00
C VAL A 950 17.28 4.90 -57.34
N PRO A 951 16.38 5.58 -58.10
CA PRO A 951 15.13 6.13 -57.56
C PRO A 951 13.87 5.94 -58.48
N VAL A 952 12.76 6.61 -58.13
CA VAL A 952 11.61 7.09 -58.97
C VAL A 952 10.67 6.06 -59.67
N GLN A 953 9.33 6.18 -59.50
CA GLN A 953 8.39 6.68 -60.54
C GLN A 953 6.89 6.55 -60.25
N ASP A 954 6.19 7.64 -60.60
CA ASP A 954 4.79 8.02 -60.41
C ASP A 954 3.75 7.24 -61.25
N ALA A 955 2.55 7.10 -60.64
CA ALA A 955 1.16 7.30 -61.16
C ALA A 955 0.70 6.51 -62.43
N PRO A 956 -0.60 6.15 -62.59
CA PRO A 956 -1.71 7.14 -62.68
C PRO A 956 -3.11 6.70 -62.18
N GLY A 957 -3.99 7.70 -61.98
CA GLY A 957 -5.36 7.67 -62.53
C GLY A 957 -6.55 7.44 -61.60
N GLN A 958 -7.16 8.54 -61.16
CA GLN A 958 -8.51 8.71 -60.57
C GLN A 958 -9.65 8.26 -61.51
N PRO A 959 -10.89 7.98 -61.01
CA PRO A 959 -11.95 9.02 -60.88
C PRO A 959 -12.94 8.75 -59.72
N ALA A 960 -13.86 9.60 -59.26
CA ALA A 960 -14.14 11.04 -59.34
C ALA A 960 -15.17 11.33 -58.21
N ALA A 961 -15.17 12.56 -57.71
CA ALA A 961 -16.01 13.08 -56.63
C ALA A 961 -17.37 13.61 -57.11
N VAL A 962 -18.34 13.71 -56.18
CA VAL A 962 -19.42 14.71 -56.22
C VAL A 962 -19.55 15.40 -54.86
N ASP A 963 -18.89 16.55 -54.78
CA ASP A 963 -19.26 17.86 -54.22
C ASP A 963 -20.22 17.97 -53.01
N VAL A 964 -19.67 18.47 -51.89
CA VAL A 964 -20.39 19.30 -50.92
C VAL A 964 -19.54 20.55 -50.67
N GLN A 965 -20.10 21.72 -50.98
CA GLN A 965 -19.42 23.01 -50.95
C GLN A 965 -19.00 23.48 -49.54
N PRO A 966 -17.91 24.27 -49.46
CA PRO A 966 -17.45 24.89 -48.22
C PRO A 966 -18.18 26.21 -47.93
N GLY A 967 -18.67 26.36 -46.70
CA GLY A 967 -19.26 27.61 -46.21
C GLY A 967 -19.06 27.81 -44.71
N ALA A 968 -18.24 28.81 -44.38
CA ALA A 968 -18.14 29.58 -43.12
C ALA A 968 -17.34 29.01 -41.92
N GLY A 969 -16.04 29.35 -41.89
CA GLY A 969 -15.41 30.05 -40.76
C GLY A 969 -14.98 29.26 -39.52
N HIS A 970 -13.71 28.87 -39.47
CA HIS A 970 -13.00 28.72 -38.19
C HIS A 970 -12.98 30.11 -37.49
N PRO A 971 -13.39 30.25 -36.23
CA PRO A 971 -13.26 31.53 -35.54
C PRO A 971 -11.78 31.82 -35.35
N ASP A 972 -11.32 32.86 -36.02
CA ASP A 972 -10.04 33.52 -35.80
C ASP A 972 -9.88 33.79 -34.29
N VAL A 973 -8.79 33.30 -33.70
CA VAL A 973 -8.44 33.42 -32.27
C VAL A 973 -8.35 34.90 -31.86
N SER A 974 -8.05 35.79 -32.82
CA SER A 974 -8.08 37.23 -32.63
C SER A 974 -9.51 37.81 -32.46
N SER A 975 -10.54 37.12 -32.99
CA SER A 975 -11.91 37.63 -33.06
C SER A 975 -12.73 37.42 -31.78
N PHE A 976 -12.34 36.50 -30.89
CA PHE A 976 -13.02 36.26 -29.60
C PHE A 976 -12.57 37.29 -28.55
N ALA A 977 -11.26 37.53 -28.42
CA ALA A 977 -10.71 38.51 -27.50
C ALA A 977 -11.17 39.95 -27.85
N LEU A 978 -11.18 40.31 -29.15
CA LEU A 978 -11.68 41.61 -29.61
C LEU A 978 -13.20 41.80 -29.38
N ARG A 979 -14.01 40.74 -29.58
CA ARG A 979 -15.46 40.79 -29.29
C ARG A 979 -15.73 40.89 -27.80
N LEU A 980 -14.95 40.22 -26.97
CA LEU A 980 -15.07 40.28 -25.52
C LEU A 980 -14.66 41.66 -24.98
N ALA A 981 -13.55 42.23 -25.46
CA ALA A 981 -13.07 43.55 -25.06
C ALA A 981 -14.07 44.70 -25.37
N GLY A 982 -14.94 44.52 -26.38
CA GLY A 982 -15.99 45.48 -26.74
C GLY A 982 -17.26 45.44 -25.87
N LEU A 983 -17.39 44.48 -24.95
CA LEU A 983 -18.54 44.34 -24.05
C LEU A 983 -18.29 44.99 -22.68
N PRO A 984 -19.32 45.51 -21.99
CA PRO A 984 -19.20 45.93 -20.59
C PRO A 984 -18.80 44.78 -19.67
N GLY A 985 -18.00 45.03 -18.63
CA GLY A 985 -17.45 44.01 -17.73
C GLY A 985 -18.45 42.95 -17.21
N PRO A 986 -19.70 43.30 -16.83
CA PRO A 986 -20.71 42.32 -16.43
C PRO A 986 -21.18 41.39 -17.56
N GLU A 987 -21.20 41.89 -18.80
CA GLU A 987 -21.55 41.08 -19.98
C GLU A 987 -20.40 40.17 -20.41
N GLN A 988 -19.15 40.62 -20.25
CA GLN A 988 -17.96 39.77 -20.45
C GLN A 988 -17.96 38.57 -19.50
N ASP A 989 -18.26 38.80 -18.21
CA ASP A 989 -18.34 37.74 -17.21
C ASP A 989 -19.43 36.72 -17.53
N ARG A 990 -20.56 37.17 -18.08
CA ARG A 990 -21.66 36.28 -18.51
C ARG A 990 -21.24 35.42 -19.71
N VAL A 991 -20.65 36.03 -20.74
CA VAL A 991 -20.21 35.32 -21.95
C VAL A 991 -19.13 34.28 -21.63
N LEU A 992 -18.16 34.63 -20.78
CA LEU A 992 -17.12 33.69 -20.35
C LEU A 992 -17.66 32.57 -19.47
N LEU A 993 -18.61 32.87 -18.57
CA LEU A 993 -19.26 31.85 -17.75
C LEU A 993 -20.06 30.87 -18.60
N ASP A 994 -20.79 31.35 -19.60
CA ASP A 994 -21.55 30.49 -20.52
C ASP A 994 -20.61 29.62 -21.37
N LEU A 995 -19.48 30.16 -21.83
CA LEU A 995 -18.44 29.40 -22.51
C LEU A 995 -17.89 28.26 -21.64
N VAL A 996 -17.50 28.57 -20.40
CA VAL A 996 -16.94 27.59 -19.46
C VAL A 996 -17.97 26.50 -19.14
N ARG A 997 -19.24 26.85 -18.97
CA ARG A 997 -20.32 25.88 -18.71
C ARG A 997 -20.59 24.99 -19.92
N ALA A 998 -20.61 25.55 -21.13
CA ALA A 998 -20.81 24.80 -22.37
C ALA A 998 -19.68 23.79 -22.62
N GLN A 999 -18.41 24.21 -22.43
CA GLN A 999 -17.28 23.30 -22.57
C GLN A 999 -17.27 22.22 -21.48
N ALA A 1000 -17.72 22.55 -20.26
CA ALA A 1000 -17.80 21.58 -19.18
C ALA A 1000 -18.89 20.53 -19.45
N ALA A 1001 -20.05 20.95 -19.97
CA ALA A 1001 -21.12 20.06 -20.39
C ALA A 1001 -20.66 19.09 -21.49
N ALA A 1002 -19.92 19.59 -22.48
CA ALA A 1002 -19.41 18.79 -23.59
C ALA A 1002 -18.43 17.69 -23.14
N VAL A 1003 -17.57 17.99 -22.16
CA VAL A 1003 -16.60 17.01 -21.62
C VAL A 1003 -17.29 15.98 -20.72
N LEU A 1004 -18.33 16.39 -19.98
CA LEU A 1004 -19.13 15.49 -19.14
C LEU A 1004 -20.18 14.68 -19.94
N GLY A 1005 -20.24 14.85 -21.26
CA GLY A 1005 -21.19 14.14 -22.12
C GLY A 1005 -22.65 14.55 -21.91
N HIS A 1006 -22.92 15.72 -21.32
CA HIS A 1006 -24.26 16.26 -21.23
C HIS A 1006 -24.65 16.84 -22.60
N GLY A 1007 -25.78 16.39 -23.18
CA GLY A 1007 -26.31 16.95 -24.43
C GLY A 1007 -26.61 18.46 -24.32
N GLU A 1008 -26.90 19.13 -25.45
CA GLU A 1008 -27.00 20.60 -25.57
C GLU A 1008 -27.93 21.32 -24.55
N ASN A 1009 -28.77 20.58 -23.81
CA ASN A 1009 -29.68 21.10 -22.77
C ASN A 1009 -29.21 20.85 -21.32
N GLY A 1010 -27.98 20.36 -21.10
CA GLY A 1010 -27.44 20.10 -19.76
C GLY A 1010 -27.05 21.37 -18.99
N VAL A 1011 -27.77 21.70 -17.92
CA VAL A 1011 -27.47 22.88 -17.10
C VAL A 1011 -26.35 22.58 -16.09
N VAL A 1012 -25.09 22.83 -16.46
CA VAL A 1012 -23.95 22.82 -15.52
C VAL A 1012 -24.09 24.00 -14.57
N SER A 1013 -24.08 23.82 -13.24
CA SER A 1013 -24.17 24.95 -12.30
C SER A 1013 -22.87 25.78 -12.30
N GLY A 1014 -22.99 27.11 -12.32
CA GLY A 1014 -21.81 28.00 -12.31
C GLY A 1014 -21.07 28.06 -10.98
N ASP A 1015 -21.72 27.63 -9.89
CA ASP A 1015 -21.25 27.78 -8.51
C ASP A 1015 -20.89 26.43 -7.84
N ARG A 1016 -21.16 25.30 -8.49
CA ARG A 1016 -20.67 23.99 -8.02
C ARG A 1016 -19.22 23.75 -8.44
N SER A 1017 -18.49 22.99 -7.64
CA SER A 1017 -17.10 22.66 -7.97
C SER A 1017 -17.02 21.69 -9.15
N PHE A 1018 -15.96 21.77 -9.95
CA PHE A 1018 -15.73 20.84 -11.05
C PHE A 1018 -15.64 19.38 -10.56
N ARG A 1019 -15.09 19.14 -9.35
CA ARG A 1019 -15.04 17.81 -8.73
C ARG A 1019 -16.43 17.26 -8.45
N ASP A 1020 -17.33 18.08 -7.90
CA ASP A 1020 -18.72 17.66 -7.61
C ASP A 1020 -19.56 17.49 -8.89
N LEU A 1021 -19.10 18.09 -10.00
CA LEU A 1021 -19.67 17.93 -11.32
C LEU A 1021 -19.15 16.69 -12.06
N GLY A 1022 -18.23 15.92 -11.46
CA GLY A 1022 -17.70 14.67 -12.01
C GLY A 1022 -16.40 14.79 -12.80
N PHE A 1023 -15.66 15.89 -12.67
CA PHE A 1023 -14.33 16.02 -13.27
C PHE A 1023 -13.28 15.18 -12.53
N ASP A 1024 -12.50 14.45 -13.31
CA ASP A 1024 -11.31 13.71 -12.91
C ASP A 1024 -10.06 14.28 -13.60
N SER A 1025 -8.89 13.67 -13.36
CA SER A 1025 -7.62 14.15 -13.89
C SER A 1025 -7.53 14.09 -15.42
N LEU A 1026 -8.29 13.22 -16.09
CA LEU A 1026 -8.25 13.08 -17.54
C LEU A 1026 -9.21 14.06 -18.22
N SER A 1027 -10.45 14.15 -17.73
CA SER A 1027 -11.46 15.10 -18.21
C SER A 1027 -11.06 16.56 -17.94
N GLY A 1028 -10.32 16.83 -16.84
CA GLY A 1028 -9.74 18.15 -16.59
C GLY A 1028 -8.71 18.59 -17.63
N VAL A 1029 -7.92 17.66 -18.19
CA VAL A 1029 -6.94 17.95 -19.24
C VAL A 1029 -7.63 18.18 -20.58
N GLU A 1030 -8.64 17.38 -20.93
CA GLU A 1030 -9.43 17.58 -22.15
C GLU A 1030 -10.15 18.93 -22.13
N PHE A 1031 -10.79 19.27 -21.01
CA PHE A 1031 -11.47 20.56 -20.82
C PHE A 1031 -10.52 21.75 -20.93
N ARG A 1032 -9.32 21.64 -20.35
CA ARG A 1032 -8.28 22.66 -20.53
C ARG A 1032 -7.88 22.83 -21.99
N ASN A 1033 -7.68 21.74 -22.73
CA ASN A 1033 -7.30 21.80 -24.14
C ASN A 1033 -8.38 22.47 -25.00
N ARG A 1034 -9.67 22.18 -24.72
CA ARG A 1034 -10.81 22.82 -25.38
C ARG A 1034 -10.88 24.32 -25.10
N LEU A 1035 -10.67 24.74 -23.86
CA LEU A 1035 -10.64 26.17 -23.51
C LEU A 1035 -9.45 26.89 -24.13
N THR A 1036 -8.27 26.27 -24.17
CA THR A 1036 -7.08 26.81 -24.87
C THR A 1036 -7.33 26.98 -26.36
N ALA A 1037 -8.01 26.03 -27.01
CA ALA A 1037 -8.32 26.12 -28.44
C ALA A 1037 -9.27 27.28 -28.78
N ILE A 1038 -10.22 27.60 -27.90
CA ILE A 1038 -11.23 28.66 -28.13
C ILE A 1038 -10.70 30.05 -27.72
N THR A 1039 -9.95 30.12 -26.61
CA THR A 1039 -9.50 31.40 -26.04
C THR A 1039 -8.12 31.82 -26.54
N GLY A 1040 -7.32 30.91 -27.11
CA GLY A 1040 -5.93 31.16 -27.49
C GLY A 1040 -4.95 31.23 -26.32
N LEU A 1041 -5.44 31.11 -25.07
CA LEU A 1041 -4.62 31.20 -23.87
C LEU A 1041 -3.84 29.91 -23.61
N ARG A 1042 -2.59 30.05 -23.18
CA ARG A 1042 -1.82 28.94 -22.60
C ARG A 1042 -2.27 28.70 -21.15
N LEU A 1043 -3.20 27.76 -20.96
CA LEU A 1043 -3.78 27.45 -19.65
C LEU A 1043 -3.03 26.31 -18.94
N PRO A 1044 -2.77 26.41 -17.62
CA PRO A 1044 -2.04 25.39 -16.86
C PRO A 1044 -2.83 24.07 -16.70
N ALA A 1045 -2.12 22.94 -16.58
CA ALA A 1045 -2.76 21.62 -16.49
C ALA A 1045 -3.63 21.41 -15.22
N ALA A 1046 -3.35 22.15 -14.14
CA ALA A 1046 -4.11 22.11 -12.89
C ALA A 1046 -5.28 23.11 -12.84
N LEU A 1047 -5.72 23.65 -13.99
CA LEU A 1047 -6.69 24.75 -14.09
C LEU A 1047 -7.96 24.53 -13.25
N VAL A 1048 -8.57 23.35 -13.34
CA VAL A 1048 -9.82 23.00 -12.63
C VAL A 1048 -9.63 22.83 -11.11
N PHE A 1049 -8.41 22.62 -10.64
CA PHE A 1049 -8.08 22.52 -9.22
C PHE A 1049 -7.77 23.90 -8.62
N ASN A 1050 -7.09 24.75 -9.38
CA ASN A 1050 -6.75 26.12 -8.97
C ASN A 1050 -7.96 27.05 -9.07
N GLN A 1051 -8.86 26.80 -10.02
CA GLN A 1051 -10.09 27.56 -10.24
C GLN A 1051 -11.29 26.61 -10.10
N PRO A 1052 -11.73 26.34 -8.86
CA PRO A 1052 -12.54 25.16 -8.54
C PRO A 1052 -13.97 25.20 -9.08
N THR A 1053 -14.51 26.36 -9.46
CA THR A 1053 -15.88 26.49 -10.00
C THR A 1053 -15.88 27.20 -11.36
N PRO A 1054 -16.90 26.95 -12.22
CA PRO A 1054 -17.01 27.63 -13.51
C PRO A 1054 -16.98 29.16 -13.43
N ARG A 1055 -17.62 29.75 -12.40
CA ARG A 1055 -17.63 31.22 -12.19
C ARG A 1055 -16.27 31.78 -11.81
N VAL A 1056 -15.49 31.04 -11.03
CA VAL A 1056 -14.13 31.44 -10.65
C VAL A 1056 -13.20 31.33 -11.86
N LEU A 1057 -13.33 30.26 -12.65
CA LEU A 1057 -12.57 30.08 -13.89
C LEU A 1057 -12.90 31.14 -14.94
N ALA A 1058 -14.17 31.53 -15.12
CA ALA A 1058 -14.57 32.59 -16.03
C ALA A 1058 -13.91 33.94 -15.68
N ARG A 1059 -13.84 34.29 -14.39
CA ARG A 1059 -13.13 35.51 -13.93
C ARG A 1059 -11.63 35.45 -14.17
N TYR A 1060 -11.02 34.27 -13.98
CA TYR A 1060 -9.61 34.06 -14.29
C TYR A 1060 -9.33 34.27 -15.79
N LEU A 1061 -10.14 33.67 -16.67
CA LEU A 1061 -10.01 33.86 -18.13
C LEU A 1061 -10.16 35.32 -18.55
N ARG A 1062 -11.04 36.09 -17.90
CA ARG A 1062 -11.17 37.53 -18.16
C ARG A 1062 -9.88 38.29 -17.86
N GLY A 1063 -9.23 37.97 -16.73
CA GLY A 1063 -7.98 38.62 -16.33
C GLY A 1063 -6.80 38.32 -17.26
N GLU A 1064 -6.82 37.16 -17.92
CA GLU A 1064 -5.81 36.76 -18.89
C GLU A 1064 -6.07 37.30 -20.32
N LEU A 1065 -7.32 37.69 -20.61
CA LEU A 1065 -7.74 38.22 -21.92
C LEU A 1065 -7.78 39.77 -21.97
N ASP A 1066 -7.38 40.47 -20.90
CA ASP A 1066 -7.38 41.93 -20.84
C ASP A 1066 -6.20 42.52 -21.64
N PRO A 1067 -6.44 43.28 -22.73
CA PRO A 1067 -5.39 43.85 -23.56
C PRO A 1067 -4.47 44.83 -22.83
N GLY A 1068 -4.90 45.39 -21.69
CA GLY A 1068 -4.13 46.39 -20.92
C GLY A 1068 -2.85 45.87 -20.26
N ARG A 1069 -2.62 44.55 -20.24
CA ARG A 1069 -1.48 43.93 -19.54
C ARG A 1069 -0.29 43.55 -20.44
N HIS A 1070 -0.44 43.64 -21.76
CA HIS A 1070 0.61 43.22 -22.71
C HIS A 1070 1.69 44.29 -23.01
N GLY A 1071 1.67 45.44 -22.31
CA GLY A 1071 2.63 46.54 -22.52
C GLY A 1071 4.04 46.29 -22.00
N GLU A 1072 4.28 45.33 -21.10
CA GLU A 1072 5.61 45.09 -20.50
C GLU A 1072 6.51 44.14 -21.33
N HIS A 1073 6.00 43.52 -22.41
CA HIS A 1073 6.74 42.48 -23.17
C HIS A 1073 7.24 42.94 -24.55
N GLY A 1074 7.18 44.23 -24.88
CA GLY A 1074 7.50 44.75 -26.22
C GLY A 1074 8.93 44.48 -26.70
N ALA A 1075 9.92 44.53 -25.82
CA ALA A 1075 11.32 44.31 -26.21
C ALA A 1075 11.65 42.83 -26.49
N LEU A 1076 11.07 41.91 -25.71
CA LEU A 1076 11.29 40.47 -25.88
C LEU A 1076 10.56 39.94 -27.12
N ALA A 1077 9.35 40.45 -27.40
CA ALA A 1077 8.62 40.09 -28.61
C ALA A 1077 9.26 40.64 -29.90
N GLU A 1078 9.97 41.77 -29.83
CA GLU A 1078 10.78 42.26 -30.96
C GLU A 1078 12.08 41.45 -31.12
N LEU A 1079 12.69 40.99 -30.03
CA LEU A 1079 13.84 40.09 -30.09
C LEU A 1079 13.47 38.73 -30.68
N GLU A 1080 12.32 38.17 -30.34
CA GLU A 1080 11.81 36.92 -30.95
C GLU A 1080 11.50 37.10 -32.44
N ARG A 1081 10.97 38.26 -32.85
CA ARG A 1081 10.79 38.58 -34.28
C ARG A 1081 12.11 38.73 -35.02
N LEU A 1082 13.12 39.34 -34.38
CA LEU A 1082 14.46 39.46 -34.93
C LEU A 1082 15.15 38.09 -35.08
N GLU A 1083 14.94 37.19 -34.11
CA GLU A 1083 15.48 35.83 -34.14
C GLU A 1083 14.86 34.99 -35.28
N VAL A 1084 13.56 35.12 -35.50
CA VAL A 1084 12.86 34.50 -36.64
C VAL A 1084 13.32 35.10 -37.98
N ALA A 1085 13.55 36.41 -38.06
CA ALA A 1085 14.04 37.06 -39.27
C ALA A 1085 15.48 36.67 -39.63
N LEU A 1086 16.34 36.48 -38.62
CA LEU A 1086 17.72 36.00 -38.79
C LEU A 1086 17.76 34.52 -39.21
N ALA A 1087 16.86 33.69 -38.68
CA ALA A 1087 16.74 32.28 -39.06
C ALA A 1087 16.20 32.10 -40.50
N ALA A 1088 15.47 33.09 -41.02
CA ALA A 1088 14.94 33.11 -42.38
C ALA A 1088 15.87 33.78 -43.41
N ALA A 1089 16.95 34.43 -42.98
CA ALA A 1089 17.90 35.10 -43.86
C ALA A 1089 18.76 34.08 -44.62
N GLY A 1090 18.73 34.13 -45.95
CA GLY A 1090 19.49 33.24 -46.83
C GLY A 1090 20.99 33.55 -46.86
N PRO A 1091 21.81 32.69 -47.51
CA PRO A 1091 23.28 32.70 -47.46
C PRO A 1091 23.97 33.92 -48.11
N GLU A 1092 23.22 34.86 -48.69
CA GLU A 1092 23.75 36.10 -49.27
C GLU A 1092 23.95 37.23 -48.25
N VAL A 1093 23.56 37.01 -46.98
CA VAL A 1093 23.69 38.00 -45.92
C VAL A 1093 24.96 37.76 -45.12
N ASP A 1094 25.87 38.75 -45.10
CA ASP A 1094 27.15 38.66 -44.41
C ASP A 1094 26.95 38.62 -42.88
N GLY A 1095 27.03 37.41 -42.31
CA GLY A 1095 26.82 37.15 -40.89
C GLY A 1095 27.81 37.87 -39.98
N GLN A 1096 28.99 38.28 -40.46
CA GLN A 1096 29.91 39.09 -39.67
C GLN A 1096 29.39 40.50 -39.45
N VAL A 1097 28.75 41.11 -40.45
CA VAL A 1097 28.19 42.47 -40.35
C VAL A 1097 27.02 42.51 -39.37
N ILE A 1098 26.16 41.47 -39.37
CA ILE A 1098 25.04 41.35 -38.43
C ILE A 1098 25.56 41.15 -37.00
N ALA A 1099 26.55 40.27 -36.80
CA ALA A 1099 27.13 40.02 -35.49
C ALA A 1099 27.76 41.30 -34.90
N GLN A 1100 28.46 42.09 -35.73
CA GLN A 1100 29.06 43.35 -35.30
C GLN A 1100 27.98 44.37 -34.88
N ARG A 1101 26.90 44.52 -35.65
CA ARG A 1101 25.80 45.45 -35.30
C ARG A 1101 25.03 45.03 -34.05
N LEU A 1102 24.82 43.72 -33.83
CA LEU A 1102 24.20 43.22 -32.61
C LEU A 1102 25.09 43.46 -31.38
N GLN A 1103 26.41 43.32 -31.51
CA GLN A 1103 27.36 43.66 -30.45
C GLN A 1103 27.38 45.16 -30.14
N THR A 1104 27.28 46.03 -31.15
CA THR A 1104 27.16 47.49 -30.94
C THR A 1104 25.87 47.88 -30.23
N LEU A 1105 24.74 47.24 -30.57
CA LEU A 1105 23.45 47.44 -29.88
C LEU A 1105 23.51 46.97 -28.42
N LEU A 1106 24.16 45.83 -28.17
CA LEU A 1106 24.33 45.29 -26.82
C LEU A 1106 25.24 46.20 -25.96
N TRP A 1107 26.27 46.77 -26.57
CA TRP A 1107 27.16 47.72 -25.90
C TRP A 1107 26.43 49.03 -25.55
N ARG A 1108 25.68 49.64 -26.48
CA ARG A 1108 24.87 50.85 -26.23
C ARG A 1108 23.78 50.64 -25.17
N TRP A 1109 23.19 49.45 -25.11
CA TRP A 1109 22.20 49.09 -24.10
C TRP A 1109 22.80 49.03 -22.68
N ASN A 1110 24.06 48.62 -22.55
CA ASN A 1110 24.74 48.55 -21.27
C ASN A 1110 25.28 49.92 -20.81
N ASP A 1111 25.62 50.81 -21.74
CA ASP A 1111 26.18 52.14 -21.43
C ASP A 1111 25.09 53.17 -21.04
N THR A 1112 23.84 52.95 -21.43
CA THR A 1112 22.71 53.85 -21.17
C THR A 1112 22.04 53.68 -19.79
N ARG A 1113 22.65 52.96 -18.85
CA ARG A 1113 22.10 52.74 -17.49
C ARG A 1113 22.94 53.43 -16.40
N PRO A 1114 22.47 54.57 -15.82
CA PRO A 1114 23.04 55.11 -14.59
C PRO A 1114 22.70 54.22 -13.38
N GLY A 1115 23.68 53.92 -12.53
CA GLY A 1115 23.62 52.85 -11.52
C GLY A 1115 22.85 53.12 -10.22
N THR A 1116 22.68 52.07 -9.41
CA THR A 1116 22.33 52.13 -7.99
C THR A 1116 23.50 51.65 -7.12
N ALA A 1117 24.33 52.59 -6.69
CA ALA A 1117 24.88 52.62 -5.32
C ALA A 1117 23.78 53.22 -4.41
N ALA A 1118 23.64 52.99 -3.09
CA ALA A 1118 24.60 52.66 -2.05
C ALA A 1118 23.88 52.15 -0.78
N ALA A 1119 24.61 51.41 0.07
CA ALA A 1119 24.49 51.52 1.54
C ALA A 1119 25.83 51.09 2.17
N SER A 1120 26.69 52.08 2.42
CA SER A 1120 27.96 51.95 3.14
C SER A 1120 27.92 52.90 4.35
N THR A 1121 27.93 52.33 5.55
CA THR A 1121 28.33 53.02 6.78
C THR A 1121 29.78 52.67 7.08
N ALA A 1122 30.65 53.69 7.10
CA ALA A 1122 32.07 53.56 7.45
C ALA A 1122 32.28 53.20 8.94
N PRO A 1123 33.48 52.70 9.28
CA PRO A 1123 34.34 53.57 10.08
C PRO A 1123 35.77 53.70 9.52
N ALA A 1124 36.43 54.71 10.08
CA ALA A 1124 37.66 55.35 9.64
C ALA A 1124 38.95 54.54 9.86
N GLY A 1125 39.99 54.92 9.10
CA GLY A 1125 41.32 55.15 9.66
C GLY A 1125 42.51 54.42 9.02
N THR A 1126 43.34 55.20 8.30
CA THR A 1126 44.83 55.13 8.19
C THR A 1126 45.46 53.90 7.52
N GLY A 1127 46.41 53.96 6.58
CA GLY A 1127 47.24 55.01 5.99
C GLY A 1127 48.38 54.35 5.18
N GLY A 1128 49.02 55.09 4.26
CA GLY A 1128 50.19 54.67 3.43
C GLY A 1128 49.84 54.45 1.95
N THR A 1129 50.07 55.32 0.94
CA THR A 1129 51.25 56.13 0.49
C THR A 1129 52.52 55.29 0.46
N ASP A 1130 53.30 55.11 -0.61
CA ASP A 1130 53.49 55.70 -1.95
C ASP A 1130 54.19 54.58 -2.79
N GLY A 1131 54.40 54.59 -4.11
CA GLY A 1131 54.46 55.60 -5.17
C GLY A 1131 55.35 54.99 -6.28
N GLY A 1132 54.94 54.99 -7.54
CA GLY A 1132 55.44 55.91 -8.57
C GLY A 1132 55.95 55.10 -9.78
N GLY A 1133 55.85 55.51 -11.05
CA GLY A 1133 55.36 56.74 -11.70
C GLY A 1133 55.03 56.43 -13.20
N HIS A 1134 54.03 57.06 -13.82
CA HIS A 1134 54.02 58.36 -14.56
C HIS A 1134 54.60 58.30 -16.00
N PRO A 1135 54.19 59.16 -16.97
CA PRO A 1135 53.07 60.11 -17.05
C PRO A 1135 52.31 60.13 -18.42
N ALA A 1136 51.40 61.10 -18.56
CA ALA A 1136 50.23 61.18 -19.43
C ALA A 1136 50.33 62.11 -20.68
N ALA A 1137 49.20 62.18 -21.42
CA ALA A 1137 48.71 63.15 -22.43
C ALA A 1137 48.61 62.55 -23.86
N ALA A 1138 47.52 62.69 -24.62
CA ALA A 1138 46.34 63.55 -24.55
C ALA A 1138 45.09 62.81 -25.04
N GLY A 1139 43.96 63.04 -24.39
CA GLY A 1139 42.63 62.84 -24.96
C GLY A 1139 42.10 64.17 -25.47
N ASP A 1140 41.35 64.10 -26.56
CA ASP A 1140 40.31 65.05 -26.99
C ASP A 1140 39.26 64.15 -27.67
N ASP A 1141 38.19 63.77 -26.98
CA ASP A 1141 36.92 64.48 -26.79
C ASP A 1141 35.95 64.24 -27.96
N PHE A 1142 35.37 63.03 -27.96
CA PHE A 1142 34.28 62.62 -28.86
C PHE A 1142 32.91 63.16 -28.41
N ASP A 1143 32.83 63.81 -27.25
CA ASP A 1143 31.57 64.27 -26.67
C ASP A 1143 31.13 65.66 -27.14
N ALA A 1144 31.94 66.34 -27.96
CA ALA A 1144 31.63 67.67 -28.49
C ALA A 1144 31.31 67.72 -29.99
N MET A 1145 31.35 66.60 -30.71
CA MET A 1145 31.03 66.58 -32.15
C MET A 1145 29.51 66.57 -32.35
N SER A 1146 29.01 67.46 -33.21
CA SER A 1146 27.60 67.38 -33.64
C SER A 1146 27.36 66.13 -34.49
N ASP A 1147 26.14 65.59 -34.46
CA ASP A 1147 25.78 64.35 -35.15
C ASP A 1147 26.13 64.39 -36.66
N ASP A 1148 26.08 65.57 -37.30
CA ASP A 1148 26.42 65.75 -38.72
C ASP A 1148 27.95 65.68 -38.97
N GLU A 1149 28.78 66.18 -38.06
CA GLU A 1149 30.25 66.10 -38.18
C GLU A 1149 30.77 64.67 -37.89
N MET A 1150 30.06 63.94 -37.03
CA MET A 1150 30.36 62.52 -36.77
C MET A 1150 29.97 61.65 -37.98
N LEU A 1151 28.87 61.97 -38.67
CA LEU A 1151 28.49 61.30 -39.91
C LEU A 1151 29.47 61.57 -41.06
N GLU A 1152 29.99 62.79 -41.21
CA GLU A 1152 31.04 63.08 -42.21
C GLU A 1152 32.38 62.41 -41.90
N ALA A 1153 32.72 62.18 -40.62
CA ALA A 1153 33.92 61.44 -40.23
C ALA A 1153 33.80 59.94 -40.56
N ILE A 1154 32.59 59.39 -40.39
CA ILE A 1154 32.26 57.98 -40.70
C ILE A 1154 32.20 57.76 -42.23
N ASP A 1155 31.62 58.69 -43.00
CA ASP A 1155 31.62 58.59 -44.47
C ASP A 1155 33.03 58.69 -45.08
N ARG A 1156 33.94 59.41 -44.40
CA ARG A 1156 35.34 59.52 -44.84
C ARG A 1156 36.15 58.24 -44.59
N GLU A 1157 35.81 57.46 -43.56
CA GLU A 1157 36.40 56.13 -43.33
C GLU A 1157 35.73 55.02 -44.15
N LEU A 1158 34.47 55.17 -44.54
CA LEU A 1158 33.77 54.22 -45.43
C LEU A 1158 34.00 54.47 -46.92
N GLY A 1159 34.63 55.59 -47.30
CA GLY A 1159 35.01 55.91 -48.69
C GLY A 1159 36.20 55.14 -49.27
N ALA A 1160 36.77 54.20 -48.52
CA ALA A 1160 37.67 53.18 -49.05
C ALA A 1160 37.20 51.80 -48.58
N PHE A 1161 36.00 51.39 -49.03
CA PHE A 1161 35.80 50.23 -49.90
C PHE A 1161 34.41 50.26 -50.52
#